data_AF-A0A0J7L7E2-F1
#
_entry.id   AF-A0A0J7L7E2-F1
#
_cell.length_a   1.000
_cell.length_b   1.000
_cell.length_c   1.000
_cell.angle_alpha   90.00
_cell.angle_beta   90.00
_cell.angle_gamma   90.00
#
_symmetry.space_group_name_H-M   'P 1'
#
loop_
_entity.id
_entity.type
_entity.pdbx_description
1 polymer ?
#
loop_
_entity_poly.entity_id
_entity_poly.type
_entity_poly.pdbx_seq_one_letter_code
_entity_poly.pdbx_strand_id
1 'polypeptide(L)'
;MDCWWSAWLLLVSLLSTLLLTGGVELTFELADNAKECFYQEIEKNVSSTLEFQVVTGGQYDVDVTLEAPNKEIIYSQVKTQFDSHVFIPTMSGVYKACFSNEFSTYSHKLVYMDFQVGDEMPLPGLGEHVTVMTQEQDIPIDINTGKLLDWLINRRHCKKDWHTNVLTIREKINNAIQNMPAHDGIASLLSGAYINYFYCVKIVEILKETEADTKNLFGRYGSQRMKDWQEILRLYERDNVYLAEAAQMLMRNVNYEVPSIKKQIQKLEQSLTDLEKKEVEYKKSENIAHTEYNTLCKQLGITGYSTVRRELMEKVKELPEIYQRVAEKTKSLNKVVEFYSAFVEFTFGQQYDSNCVSVIKYVIEKGNTTIFEYTYGEAPASIVEPPLNIKADEDENSERPSVNVDGNTIDFGNLDLNQEIDFGEEVNLDAGGDIDWGDEGAEQPAAAEIDYNISLEESGIVVEAAGHEGGVATGCDAYTILDNPITRSEFINQLFELEAFMKLRLYEFKGDDRNNLLSFSQMQDASPILQLSTTETTQNMLDNVQVVLSEILHSNVQHLHNIKHYSRYVDVVTATLKQKLNLIDRMITQQEFMRQKQEDVQNQIDKLRPLLKLVIQRTKELQTEIEQDISKRYKNRTVHLTGGVNTL
;
A
#
# COMPACT_ATOMS: atom_id res chain seq x y z
N MET A 1 76.75 -16.75 38.49
CA MET A 1 77.07 -17.80 37.50
C MET A 1 75.78 -18.37 36.89
N ASP A 2 74.73 -17.53 36.77
CA ASP A 2 73.36 -18.05 36.81
C ASP A 2 72.57 -17.86 35.51
N CYS A 3 73.14 -17.17 34.51
CA CYS A 3 72.52 -17.01 33.18
C CYS A 3 72.79 -18.18 32.22
N TRP A 4 73.87 -18.94 32.44
CA TRP A 4 74.23 -20.05 31.55
C TRP A 4 73.44 -21.31 31.90
N TRP A 5 73.03 -21.46 33.15
CA TRP A 5 72.29 -22.62 33.65
C TRP A 5 70.83 -22.63 33.17
N SER A 6 70.18 -21.46 33.14
CA SER A 6 68.83 -21.28 32.61
C SER A 6 68.76 -21.46 31.09
N ALA A 7 69.75 -20.99 30.35
CA ALA A 7 69.86 -21.23 28.91
C ALA A 7 70.08 -22.72 28.58
N TRP A 8 70.90 -23.43 29.36
CA TRP A 8 71.12 -24.86 29.19
C TRP A 8 69.88 -25.70 29.54
N LEU A 9 69.15 -25.34 30.60
CA LEU A 9 67.89 -25.99 30.96
C LEU A 9 66.79 -25.79 29.91
N LEU A 10 66.70 -24.59 29.31
CA LEU A 10 65.78 -24.34 28.22
C LEU A 10 66.17 -25.11 26.96
N LEU A 11 67.46 -25.21 26.64
CA LEU A 11 67.94 -25.92 25.45
C LEU A 11 67.79 -27.44 25.61
N VAL A 12 68.02 -27.99 26.80
CA VAL A 12 67.76 -29.41 27.12
C VAL A 12 66.25 -29.70 27.16
N SER A 13 65.42 -28.79 27.66
CA SER A 13 63.96 -28.91 27.62
C SER A 13 63.41 -28.86 26.19
N LEU A 14 63.96 -28.00 25.33
CA LEU A 14 63.58 -27.92 23.92
C LEU A 14 64.06 -29.15 23.13
N LEU A 15 65.28 -29.64 23.39
CA LEU A 15 65.80 -30.85 22.75
C LEU A 15 65.03 -32.11 23.22
N SER A 16 64.67 -32.17 24.51
CA SER A 16 63.89 -33.26 25.09
C SER A 16 62.43 -33.27 24.65
N THR A 17 61.86 -32.11 24.27
CA THR A 17 60.51 -32.05 23.68
C THR A 17 60.52 -32.39 22.18
N LEU A 18 61.60 -32.09 21.45
CA LEU A 18 61.77 -32.54 20.06
C LEU A 18 62.02 -34.05 19.92
N LEU A 19 62.65 -34.70 20.91
CA LEU A 19 63.03 -36.13 20.85
C LEU A 19 61.93 -37.11 21.31
N LEU A 20 60.75 -36.64 21.72
CA LEU A 20 59.68 -37.47 22.33
C LEU A 20 58.31 -37.33 21.64
N THR A 21 58.22 -36.74 20.45
CA THR A 21 56.97 -36.70 19.69
C THR A 21 56.93 -37.82 18.66
N GLY A 22 56.41 -38.98 19.06
CA GLY A 22 55.89 -39.99 18.14
C GLY A 22 54.39 -39.73 17.95
N GLY A 23 53.99 -39.30 16.76
CA GLY A 23 52.57 -39.18 16.41
C GLY A 23 52.12 -40.47 15.73
N VAL A 24 51.19 -41.20 16.35
CA VAL A 24 50.57 -42.42 15.77
C VAL A 24 49.38 -42.03 14.87
N GLU A 25 48.76 -40.88 15.16
CA GLU A 25 47.60 -40.32 14.47
C GLU A 25 47.91 -38.91 13.93
N LEU A 26 47.40 -38.61 12.72
CA LEU A 26 47.61 -37.32 12.05
C LEU A 26 46.34 -36.89 11.32
N THR A 27 45.91 -35.65 11.53
CA THR A 27 44.95 -34.99 10.64
C THR A 27 45.69 -33.96 9.79
N PHE A 28 45.58 -34.07 8.47
CA PHE A 28 46.26 -33.18 7.54
C PHE A 28 45.31 -32.65 6.46
N GLU A 29 45.64 -31.47 5.94
CA GLU A 29 44.93 -30.86 4.82
C GLU A 29 45.57 -31.31 3.50
N LEU A 30 44.76 -31.91 2.64
CA LEU A 30 45.11 -32.39 1.31
C LEU A 30 44.50 -31.42 0.28
N ALA A 31 45.35 -30.61 -0.34
CA ALA A 31 44.93 -29.62 -1.33
C ALA A 31 44.22 -30.25 -2.55
N ASP A 32 43.50 -29.44 -3.31
CA ASP A 32 42.99 -29.85 -4.61
C ASP A 32 44.14 -30.12 -5.59
N ASN A 33 43.93 -31.08 -6.48
CA ASN A 33 44.94 -31.53 -7.43
C ASN A 33 46.30 -31.96 -6.81
N ALA A 34 46.31 -32.39 -5.55
CA ALA A 34 47.53 -32.72 -4.82
C ALA A 34 47.55 -34.17 -4.33
N LYS A 35 48.76 -34.66 -4.03
CA LYS A 35 49.02 -35.99 -3.47
C LYS A 35 50.04 -35.89 -2.36
N GLU A 36 49.69 -36.39 -1.19
CA GLU A 36 50.55 -36.42 0.00
C GLU A 36 50.91 -37.86 0.36
N CYS A 37 52.15 -38.09 0.78
CA CYS A 37 52.65 -39.42 1.11
C CYS A 37 53.37 -39.45 2.45
N PHE A 38 53.03 -40.45 3.27
CA PHE A 38 53.58 -40.70 4.59
C PHE A 38 54.39 -42.00 4.58
N TYR A 39 55.45 -42.03 5.36
CA TYR A 39 56.45 -43.11 5.37
C TYR A 39 56.61 -43.63 6.80
N GLN A 40 56.50 -44.95 6.96
CA GLN A 40 56.65 -45.61 8.26
C GLN A 40 57.62 -46.78 8.14
N GLU A 41 58.58 -46.86 9.06
CA GLU A 41 59.51 -47.99 9.14
C GLU A 41 58.86 -49.11 9.97
N ILE A 42 58.74 -50.30 9.36
CA ILE A 42 58.02 -51.43 9.94
C ILE A 42 58.88 -52.69 9.90
N GLU A 43 58.94 -53.44 11.00
CA GLU A 43 59.63 -54.72 11.09
C GLU A 43 58.79 -55.89 10.53
N LYS A 44 59.46 -56.89 9.96
CA LYS A 44 58.82 -58.09 9.43
C LYS A 44 58.02 -58.83 10.51
N ASN A 45 56.84 -59.32 10.14
CA ASN A 45 55.91 -60.06 11.00
C ASN A 45 55.29 -59.28 12.17
N VAL A 46 55.37 -57.94 12.17
CA VAL A 46 54.67 -57.09 13.14
C VAL A 46 53.33 -56.67 12.55
N SER A 47 52.21 -57.00 13.20
CA SER A 47 50.88 -56.59 12.70
C SER A 47 50.79 -55.07 12.63
N SER A 48 50.40 -54.52 11.48
CA SER A 48 50.27 -53.08 11.25
C SER A 48 48.90 -52.75 10.68
N THR A 49 48.39 -51.57 11.03
CA THR A 49 47.06 -51.10 10.60
C THR A 49 47.17 -49.72 10.00
N LEU A 50 46.62 -49.52 8.82
CA LEU A 50 46.38 -48.21 8.23
C LEU A 50 44.88 -47.92 8.26
N GLU A 51 44.48 -46.95 9.06
CA GLU A 51 43.10 -46.44 9.12
C GLU A 51 43.05 -44.99 8.65
N PHE A 52 42.02 -44.61 7.91
CA PHE A 52 41.84 -43.23 7.48
C PHE A 52 40.38 -42.84 7.32
N GLN A 53 40.09 -41.56 7.49
CA GLN A 53 38.76 -40.96 7.30
C GLN A 53 38.86 -39.56 6.67
N VAL A 54 38.05 -39.29 5.65
CA VAL A 54 37.88 -37.92 5.15
C VAL A 54 36.91 -37.17 6.08
N VAL A 55 37.43 -36.17 6.79
CA VAL A 55 36.71 -35.38 7.79
C VAL A 55 35.84 -34.30 7.13
N THR A 56 36.37 -33.61 6.11
CA THR A 56 35.63 -32.57 5.36
C THR A 56 36.19 -32.38 3.95
N GLY A 57 35.38 -31.83 3.05
CA GLY A 57 35.74 -31.48 1.67
C GLY A 57 35.07 -32.33 0.59
N GLY A 58 34.50 -31.68 -0.43
CA GLY A 58 33.96 -32.33 -1.63
C GLY A 58 32.87 -33.39 -1.36
N GLN A 59 33.05 -34.59 -1.93
CA GLN A 59 32.18 -35.76 -1.72
C GLN A 59 32.66 -36.67 -0.57
N TYR A 60 33.56 -36.16 0.28
CA TYR A 60 34.17 -36.90 1.39
C TYR A 60 34.94 -38.16 0.94
N ASP A 61 35.55 -38.16 -0.25
CA ASP A 61 36.25 -39.31 -0.85
C ASP A 61 37.77 -39.07 -1.01
N VAL A 62 38.63 -40.08 -1.06
CA VAL A 62 40.07 -39.94 -1.37
C VAL A 62 40.62 -41.22 -1.98
N ASP A 63 41.65 -41.11 -2.82
CA ASP A 63 42.37 -42.27 -3.37
C ASP A 63 43.54 -42.60 -2.44
N VAL A 64 43.63 -43.85 -1.97
CA VAL A 64 44.68 -44.28 -1.03
C VAL A 64 45.47 -45.44 -1.60
N THR A 65 46.79 -45.37 -1.51
CA THR A 65 47.70 -46.45 -1.93
C THR A 65 48.75 -46.71 -0.86
N LEU A 66 48.92 -47.97 -0.48
CA LEU A 66 49.96 -48.43 0.43
C LEU A 66 50.96 -49.30 -0.32
N GLU A 67 52.23 -48.89 -0.30
CA GLU A 67 53.34 -49.50 -1.02
C GLU A 67 54.37 -50.06 -0.03
N ALA A 68 54.81 -51.29 -0.27
CA ALA A 68 55.84 -51.98 0.50
C ALA A 68 57.26 -51.56 0.08
N PRO A 69 58.31 -51.89 0.86
CA PRO A 69 59.70 -51.46 0.58
C PRO A 69 60.26 -51.95 -0.77
N ASN A 70 59.71 -53.04 -1.32
CA ASN A 70 60.02 -53.57 -2.66
C ASN A 70 59.27 -52.87 -3.81
N LYS A 71 58.52 -51.79 -3.51
CA LYS A 71 57.61 -51.06 -4.42
C LYS A 71 56.36 -51.82 -4.85
N GLU A 72 56.00 -52.89 -4.16
CA GLU A 72 54.76 -53.61 -4.39
C GLU A 72 53.60 -52.88 -3.70
N ILE A 73 52.49 -52.67 -4.42
CA ILE A 73 51.27 -52.06 -3.85
C ILE A 73 50.51 -53.17 -3.12
N ILE A 74 50.46 -53.09 -1.81
CA ILE A 74 49.80 -54.08 -0.96
C ILE A 74 48.34 -53.72 -0.68
N TYR A 75 47.97 -52.45 -0.84
CA TYR A 75 46.59 -51.99 -0.69
C TYR A 75 46.36 -50.73 -1.55
N SER A 76 45.20 -50.68 -2.23
CA SER A 76 44.81 -49.54 -3.06
C SER A 76 43.29 -49.42 -3.09
N GLN A 77 42.80 -48.22 -2.81
CA GLN A 77 41.39 -47.86 -2.92
C GLN A 77 41.23 -46.53 -3.65
N VAL A 78 40.12 -46.41 -4.38
CA VAL A 78 39.78 -45.24 -5.20
C VAL A 78 38.45 -44.68 -4.71
N LYS A 79 38.40 -43.37 -4.47
CA LYS A 79 37.23 -42.62 -4.00
C LYS A 79 36.56 -43.21 -2.76
N THR A 80 37.36 -43.57 -1.77
CA THR A 80 36.90 -44.11 -0.49
C THR A 80 36.79 -43.03 0.58
N GLN A 81 35.75 -43.11 1.42
CA GLN A 81 35.51 -42.13 2.48
C GLN A 81 36.17 -42.51 3.81
N PHE A 82 36.19 -43.81 4.09
CA PHE A 82 36.77 -44.42 5.28
C PHE A 82 37.18 -45.85 4.94
N ASP A 83 38.33 -46.30 5.41
CA ASP A 83 38.69 -47.72 5.44
C ASP A 83 39.74 -47.99 6.53
N SER A 84 39.84 -49.25 6.96
CA SER A 84 40.79 -49.73 7.95
C SER A 84 41.42 -51.04 7.46
N HIS A 85 42.69 -50.96 7.08
CA HIS A 85 43.42 -52.08 6.49
C HIS A 85 44.49 -52.61 7.45
N VAL A 86 44.26 -53.82 7.97
CA VAL A 86 45.22 -54.56 8.79
C VAL A 86 46.05 -55.48 7.89
N PHE A 87 47.38 -55.37 7.99
CA PHE A 87 48.31 -56.17 7.20
C PHE A 87 49.50 -56.66 8.02
N ILE A 88 50.12 -57.74 7.55
CA ILE A 88 51.34 -58.31 8.15
C ILE A 88 52.50 -58.10 7.16
N PRO A 89 53.49 -57.26 7.49
CA PRO A 89 54.70 -56.99 6.70
C PRO A 89 55.49 -58.26 6.39
N THR A 90 55.70 -58.55 5.11
CA THR A 90 56.49 -59.70 4.64
C THR A 90 58.00 -59.45 4.69
N MET A 91 58.40 -58.18 4.70
CA MET A 91 59.77 -57.70 4.80
C MET A 91 59.86 -56.45 5.68
N SER A 92 60.99 -56.30 6.38
CA SER A 92 61.29 -55.10 7.16
C SER A 92 61.72 -53.96 6.24
N GLY A 93 61.24 -52.75 6.50
CA GLY A 93 61.65 -51.55 5.76
C GLY A 93 60.59 -50.45 5.81
N VAL A 94 60.78 -49.43 4.96
CA VAL A 94 59.89 -48.26 4.90
C VAL A 94 58.68 -48.56 4.00
N TYR A 95 57.49 -48.56 4.60
CA TYR A 95 56.20 -48.60 3.90
C TYR A 95 55.72 -47.18 3.63
N LYS A 96 55.06 -46.98 2.48
CA LYS A 96 54.61 -45.66 2.02
C LYS A 96 53.10 -45.66 1.79
N ALA A 97 52.38 -44.85 2.56
CA ALA A 97 50.95 -44.60 2.39
C ALA A 97 50.75 -43.25 1.68
N CYS A 98 50.10 -43.24 0.51
CA CYS A 98 49.82 -42.02 -0.23
C CYS A 98 48.33 -41.77 -0.38
N PHE A 99 47.93 -40.50 -0.22
CA PHE A 99 46.57 -40.00 -0.37
C PHE A 99 46.54 -39.01 -1.54
N SER A 100 45.71 -39.29 -2.55
CA SER A 100 45.56 -38.43 -3.73
C SER A 100 44.17 -37.80 -3.79
N ASN A 101 44.17 -36.49 -4.03
CA ASN A 101 43.00 -35.67 -4.33
C ASN A 101 43.10 -35.06 -5.74
N GLU A 102 43.86 -35.70 -6.63
CA GLU A 102 44.07 -35.25 -8.02
C GLU A 102 42.76 -35.13 -8.83
N PHE A 103 41.72 -35.87 -8.42
CA PHE A 103 40.41 -35.83 -9.08
C PHE A 103 39.53 -34.65 -8.67
N SER A 104 39.85 -33.92 -7.59
CA SER A 104 39.10 -32.73 -7.19
C SER A 104 39.78 -31.47 -7.74
N THR A 105 39.05 -30.69 -8.53
CA THR A 105 39.56 -29.47 -9.18
C THR A 105 39.36 -28.19 -8.38
N TYR A 106 38.62 -28.22 -7.26
CA TYR A 106 38.24 -27.00 -6.54
C TYR A 106 38.07 -27.20 -5.02
N SER A 107 38.14 -28.43 -4.51
CA SER A 107 37.91 -28.71 -3.08
C SER A 107 39.11 -29.41 -2.46
N HIS A 108 39.77 -28.73 -1.52
CA HIS A 108 40.69 -29.34 -0.57
C HIS A 108 39.93 -30.27 0.39
N LYS A 109 40.66 -31.20 1.00
CA LYS A 109 40.11 -32.23 1.90
C LYS A 109 40.89 -32.23 3.20
N LEU A 110 40.20 -32.47 4.31
CA LEU A 110 40.84 -32.74 5.59
C LEU A 110 40.76 -34.24 5.84
N VAL A 111 41.92 -34.91 5.95
CA VAL A 111 42.01 -36.36 6.10
C VAL A 111 42.63 -36.69 7.45
N TYR A 112 41.91 -37.48 8.23
CA TYR A 112 42.43 -38.15 9.43
C TYR A 112 43.06 -39.48 9.00
N MET A 113 44.25 -39.77 9.51
CA MET A 113 44.98 -41.01 9.28
C MET A 113 45.57 -41.50 10.60
N ASP A 114 45.47 -42.80 10.83
CA ASP A 114 46.14 -43.52 11.89
C ASP A 114 46.97 -44.67 11.27
N PHE A 115 48.28 -44.69 11.54
CA PHE A 115 49.19 -45.69 10.98
C PHE A 115 49.93 -46.42 12.10
N GLN A 116 49.29 -47.46 12.63
CA GLN A 116 49.74 -48.23 13.79
C GLN A 116 50.71 -49.34 13.42
N VAL A 117 51.77 -49.53 14.22
CA VAL A 117 52.77 -50.59 14.06
C VAL A 117 52.90 -51.40 15.36
N GLY A 118 52.41 -52.64 15.36
CA GLY A 118 52.47 -53.54 16.51
C GLY A 118 51.44 -53.22 17.59
N ASP A 119 51.73 -53.64 18.83
CA ASP A 119 50.88 -53.40 20.01
C ASP A 119 51.23 -52.05 20.66
N GLU A 120 51.25 -50.96 19.89
CA GLU A 120 51.38 -49.62 20.46
C GLU A 120 50.09 -49.25 21.20
N MET A 121 50.21 -48.79 22.45
CA MET A 121 49.04 -48.35 23.23
C MET A 121 48.49 -47.04 22.64
N PRO A 122 47.19 -46.93 22.36
CA PRO A 122 46.58 -45.66 21.96
C PRO A 122 46.83 -44.61 23.04
N LEU A 123 47.04 -43.35 22.62
CA LEU A 123 47.42 -42.25 23.52
C LEU A 123 46.52 -42.18 24.77
N PRO A 124 47.09 -42.10 25.99
CA PRO A 124 46.30 -42.03 27.22
C PRO A 124 45.59 -40.68 27.29
N GLY A 125 44.26 -40.70 27.13
CA GLY A 125 43.42 -39.50 27.10
C GLY A 125 42.31 -39.55 26.05
N LEU A 126 42.32 -40.54 25.15
CA LEU A 126 41.29 -40.76 24.12
C LEU A 126 40.38 -41.98 24.38
N GLY A 127 40.27 -42.44 25.64
CA GLY A 127 39.34 -43.52 26.02
C GLY A 127 37.84 -43.21 25.83
N GLU A 128 37.50 -42.00 25.36
CA GLU A 128 36.13 -41.56 25.05
C GLU A 128 35.92 -41.10 23.61
N HIS A 129 36.96 -41.09 22.76
CA HIS A 129 36.77 -40.87 21.31
C HIS A 129 36.55 -42.21 20.59
N VAL A 130 35.33 -42.70 20.74
CA VAL A 130 34.49 -43.20 19.65
C VAL A 130 35.13 -44.27 18.75
N THR A 131 34.98 -45.54 19.15
CA THR A 131 34.70 -46.59 18.15
C THR A 131 33.36 -46.26 17.50
N VAL A 132 33.40 -45.70 16.30
CA VAL A 132 32.24 -45.27 15.49
C VAL A 132 31.20 -46.39 15.27
N MET A 133 31.52 -47.65 15.59
CA MET A 133 30.65 -48.80 15.36
C MET A 133 29.67 -49.17 16.50
N THR A 134 29.71 -48.52 17.68
CA THR A 134 28.71 -48.81 18.74
C THR A 134 27.69 -47.70 19.02
N GLN A 135 27.89 -46.48 18.49
CA GLN A 135 26.92 -45.38 18.59
C GLN A 135 25.91 -45.31 17.42
N GLU A 136 25.92 -46.23 16.45
CA GLU A 136 24.90 -46.24 15.40
C GLU A 136 23.48 -46.49 15.94
N GLN A 137 23.32 -47.00 17.17
CA GLN A 137 22.00 -47.30 17.73
C GLN A 137 21.30 -46.06 18.34
N ASP A 138 22.02 -44.98 18.62
CA ASP A 138 21.45 -43.77 19.26
C ASP A 138 21.39 -42.53 18.34
N ILE A 139 21.94 -42.60 17.12
CA ILE A 139 21.83 -41.50 16.16
C ILE A 139 20.38 -41.45 15.61
N PRO A 140 19.68 -40.31 15.71
CA PRO A 140 18.35 -40.18 15.13
C PRO A 140 18.41 -40.33 13.60
N ILE A 141 17.43 -41.01 13.03
CA ILE A 141 17.31 -41.16 11.58
C ILE A 141 16.55 -39.94 11.05
N ASP A 142 17.29 -39.00 10.49
CA ASP A 142 16.70 -37.81 9.87
C ASP A 142 16.45 -38.07 8.38
N ILE A 143 15.20 -37.91 7.95
CA ILE A 143 14.79 -38.14 6.56
C ILE A 143 14.09 -36.88 6.05
N ASN A 144 14.56 -36.33 4.93
CA ASN A 144 13.86 -35.22 4.30
C ASN A 144 12.50 -35.70 3.76
N THR A 145 11.43 -35.03 4.17
CA THR A 145 10.06 -35.36 3.78
C THR A 145 9.89 -35.41 2.27
N GLY A 146 10.52 -34.50 1.52
CA GLY A 146 10.47 -34.44 0.06
C GLY A 146 11.19 -35.58 -0.66
N LYS A 147 12.01 -36.38 0.03
CA LYS A 147 12.68 -37.58 -0.51
C LYS A 147 12.28 -38.86 0.23
N LEU A 148 11.23 -38.81 1.05
CA LEU A 148 10.82 -39.92 1.89
C LEU A 148 10.49 -41.18 1.07
N LEU A 149 9.74 -41.02 -0.03
CA LEU A 149 9.40 -42.14 -0.91
C LEU A 149 10.65 -42.77 -1.56
N ASP A 150 11.58 -41.96 -2.05
CA ASP A 150 12.83 -42.44 -2.65
C ASP A 150 13.70 -43.16 -1.62
N TRP A 151 13.74 -42.64 -0.38
CA TRP A 151 14.46 -43.27 0.72
C TRP A 151 13.88 -44.65 1.06
N LEU A 152 12.56 -44.78 1.10
CA LEU A 152 11.87 -46.05 1.35
C LEU A 152 12.14 -47.08 0.25
N ILE A 153 12.16 -46.66 -1.01
CA ILE A 153 12.43 -47.53 -2.16
C ILE A 153 13.91 -47.95 -2.20
N ASN A 154 14.84 -47.01 -2.00
CA ASN A 154 16.28 -47.29 -2.05
C ASN A 154 16.72 -48.28 -0.98
N ARG A 155 16.11 -48.21 0.21
CA ARG A 155 16.36 -49.15 1.32
C ARG A 155 15.54 -50.44 1.23
N ARG A 156 14.81 -50.66 0.13
CA ARG A 156 13.96 -51.83 -0.14
C ARG A 156 12.83 -52.04 0.88
N HIS A 157 12.42 -50.99 1.59
CA HIS A 157 11.22 -51.04 2.44
C HIS A 157 9.94 -51.09 1.61
N CYS A 158 9.97 -50.52 0.40
CA CYS A 158 8.88 -50.53 -0.58
C CYS A 158 9.39 -50.96 -1.96
N LYS A 159 8.55 -51.68 -2.73
CA LYS A 159 8.84 -52.02 -4.14
C LYS A 159 8.46 -50.86 -5.06
N LYS A 160 9.15 -50.73 -6.21
CA LYS A 160 8.85 -49.68 -7.22
C LYS A 160 7.46 -49.83 -7.86
N ASP A 161 6.94 -51.05 -7.94
CA ASP A 161 5.63 -51.36 -8.55
C ASP A 161 4.42 -51.10 -7.62
N TRP A 162 4.61 -50.34 -6.55
CA TRP A 162 3.57 -50.08 -5.55
C TRP A 162 2.34 -49.36 -6.15
N HIS A 163 2.52 -48.52 -7.17
CA HIS A 163 1.44 -47.79 -7.84
C HIS A 163 0.35 -48.71 -8.43
N THR A 164 0.74 -49.80 -9.11
CA THR A 164 -0.21 -50.77 -9.70
C THR A 164 -1.00 -51.52 -8.62
N ASN A 165 -0.32 -51.81 -7.50
CA ASN A 165 -0.96 -52.45 -6.35
C ASN A 165 -1.94 -51.50 -5.65
N VAL A 166 -1.60 -50.22 -5.51
CA VAL A 166 -2.50 -49.20 -4.94
C VAL A 166 -3.76 -49.04 -5.77
N LEU A 167 -3.68 -49.04 -7.11
CA LEU A 167 -4.87 -48.96 -7.97
C LEU A 167 -5.83 -50.14 -7.72
N THR A 168 -5.29 -51.36 -7.68
CA THR A 168 -6.08 -52.57 -7.40
C THR A 168 -6.72 -52.52 -6.00
N ILE A 169 -6.00 -51.98 -5.02
CA ILE A 169 -6.51 -51.81 -3.65
C ILE A 169 -7.61 -50.74 -3.61
N ARG A 170 -7.45 -49.62 -4.32
CA ARG A 170 -8.47 -48.56 -4.41
C ARG A 170 -9.76 -49.04 -5.05
N GLU A 171 -9.69 -49.88 -6.08
CA GLU A 171 -10.87 -50.52 -6.67
C GLU A 171 -11.60 -51.40 -5.65
N LYS A 172 -10.86 -52.20 -4.88
CA LYS A 172 -11.43 -53.02 -3.80
C LYS A 172 -12.03 -52.18 -2.67
N ILE A 173 -11.39 -51.07 -2.30
CA ILE A 173 -11.92 -50.11 -1.32
C ILE A 173 -13.24 -49.52 -1.81
N ASN A 174 -13.31 -49.05 -3.07
CA ASN A 174 -14.54 -48.50 -3.64
C ASN A 174 -15.69 -49.52 -3.63
N ASN A 175 -15.41 -50.78 -3.95
CA ASN A 175 -16.40 -51.86 -3.87
C ASN A 175 -16.83 -52.18 -2.42
N ALA A 176 -15.90 -52.08 -1.46
CA ALA A 176 -16.18 -52.32 -0.05
C ALA A 176 -17.00 -51.19 0.62
N ILE A 177 -16.81 -49.94 0.20
CA ILE A 177 -17.55 -48.77 0.72
C ILE A 177 -19.05 -48.87 0.38
N GLN A 178 -19.41 -49.44 -0.77
CA GLN A 178 -20.82 -49.57 -1.17
C GLN A 178 -21.65 -50.46 -0.23
N ASN A 179 -21.00 -51.33 0.55
CA ASN A 179 -21.64 -52.28 1.45
C ASN A 179 -21.61 -51.84 2.93
N MET A 180 -21.34 -50.57 3.21
CA MET A 180 -21.04 -50.06 4.55
C MET A 180 -22.30 -49.62 5.32
N PRO A 181 -22.44 -49.94 6.62
CA PRO A 181 -23.55 -49.46 7.44
C PRO A 181 -23.40 -47.98 7.81
N ALA A 182 -24.52 -47.28 8.01
CA ALA A 182 -24.56 -45.90 8.51
C ALA A 182 -24.14 -45.87 9.99
N HIS A 183 -22.86 -45.63 10.25
CA HIS A 183 -22.31 -45.39 11.59
C HIS A 183 -21.62 -44.02 11.59
N ASP A 184 -21.96 -43.14 12.53
CA ASP A 184 -21.53 -41.74 12.55
C ASP A 184 -19.99 -41.58 12.59
N GLY A 185 -19.30 -42.52 13.26
CA GLY A 185 -17.83 -42.58 13.29
C GLY A 185 -17.18 -43.03 11.98
N ILE A 186 -17.91 -43.70 11.10
CA ILE A 186 -17.42 -44.14 9.78
C ILE A 186 -17.80 -43.10 8.73
N ALA A 187 -18.99 -42.51 8.82
CA ALA A 187 -19.44 -41.43 7.96
C ALA A 187 -18.54 -40.18 8.06
N SER A 188 -18.08 -39.81 9.27
CA SER A 188 -17.13 -38.72 9.49
C SER A 188 -15.71 -38.99 8.97
N LEU A 189 -15.31 -40.25 8.85
CA LEU A 189 -14.03 -40.66 8.25
C LEU A 189 -14.11 -40.73 6.72
N LEU A 190 -15.30 -40.95 6.17
CA LEU A 190 -15.58 -41.00 4.74
C LEU A 190 -15.91 -39.64 4.12
N SER A 191 -16.44 -38.68 4.90
CA SER A 191 -17.04 -37.45 4.38
C SER A 191 -16.04 -36.38 3.89
N GLY A 192 -14.74 -36.67 3.78
CA GLY A 192 -13.79 -35.64 3.36
C GLY A 192 -12.37 -36.06 2.99
N ALA A 193 -12.04 -37.35 2.84
CA ALA A 193 -10.64 -37.74 2.62
C ALA A 193 -10.46 -38.99 1.76
N TYR A 194 -9.33 -39.02 1.06
CA TYR A 194 -8.73 -40.24 0.52
C TYR A 194 -8.58 -41.27 1.65
N ILE A 195 -9.22 -42.43 1.51
CA ILE A 195 -9.14 -43.51 2.48
C ILE A 195 -7.74 -44.13 2.41
N ASN A 196 -6.94 -43.83 3.43
CA ASN A 196 -5.61 -44.39 3.60
C ASN A 196 -5.67 -45.71 4.40
N TYR A 197 -4.54 -46.42 4.45
CA TYR A 197 -4.40 -47.65 5.22
C TYR A 197 -4.74 -47.50 6.71
N PHE A 198 -4.33 -46.40 7.36
CA PHE A 198 -4.61 -46.16 8.78
C PHE A 198 -6.11 -45.98 9.05
N TYR A 199 -6.86 -45.40 8.11
CA TYR A 199 -8.32 -45.38 8.15
C TYR A 199 -8.89 -46.77 7.95
N CYS A 200 -8.34 -47.59 7.06
CA CYS A 200 -8.76 -48.99 6.90
C CYS A 200 -8.58 -49.80 8.19
N VAL A 201 -7.48 -49.56 8.94
CA VAL A 201 -7.24 -50.19 10.24
C VAL A 201 -8.29 -49.75 11.27
N LYS A 202 -8.56 -48.44 11.37
CA LYS A 202 -9.60 -47.88 12.26
C LYS A 202 -11.00 -48.39 11.91
N ILE A 203 -11.33 -48.50 10.61
CA ILE A 203 -12.58 -49.07 10.12
C ILE A 203 -12.70 -50.53 10.57
N VAL A 204 -11.64 -51.33 10.42
CA VAL A 204 -11.64 -52.73 10.87
C VAL A 204 -11.74 -52.84 12.39
N GLU A 205 -11.16 -51.92 13.14
CA GLU A 205 -11.31 -51.85 14.61
C GLU A 205 -12.75 -51.56 15.03
N ILE A 206 -13.37 -50.54 14.43
CA ILE A 206 -14.80 -50.20 14.66
C ILE A 206 -15.70 -51.38 14.26
N LEU A 207 -15.39 -52.07 13.15
CA LEU A 207 -16.13 -53.26 12.72
C LEU A 207 -15.93 -54.45 13.68
N LYS A 208 -14.77 -54.57 14.34
CA LYS A 208 -14.55 -55.59 15.38
C LYS A 208 -15.39 -55.33 16.63
N GLU A 209 -15.59 -54.06 16.97
CA GLU A 209 -16.44 -53.65 18.10
C GLU A 209 -17.93 -53.83 17.80
N THR A 210 -18.37 -53.51 16.59
CA THR A 210 -19.78 -53.59 16.18
C THR A 210 -20.24 -54.98 15.72
N GLU A 211 -19.36 -55.84 15.20
CA GLU A 211 -19.71 -57.20 14.73
C GLU A 211 -19.19 -58.32 15.66
N ALA A 212 -18.86 -57.99 16.92
CA ALA A 212 -18.27 -58.90 17.91
C ALA A 212 -19.05 -60.22 18.13
N ASP A 213 -20.36 -60.22 17.87
CA ASP A 213 -21.28 -61.36 18.10
C ASP A 213 -21.34 -62.39 16.96
N THR A 214 -20.61 -62.19 15.86
CA THR A 214 -20.65 -63.09 14.67
C THR A 214 -19.42 -64.01 14.53
N LYS A 215 -18.72 -64.28 15.63
CA LYS A 215 -17.54 -65.16 15.63
C LYS A 215 -17.96 -66.64 15.61
N ASN A 216 -17.52 -67.38 14.59
CA ASN A 216 -17.65 -68.85 14.58
C ASN A 216 -16.64 -69.50 15.53
N LEU A 217 -16.90 -70.75 15.94
CA LEU A 217 -16.14 -71.60 16.91
C LEU A 217 -14.61 -71.75 16.65
N PHE A 218 -14.07 -71.19 15.58
CA PHE A 218 -12.64 -71.15 15.22
C PHE A 218 -12.05 -69.72 15.20
N GLY A 219 -12.74 -68.72 15.78
CA GLY A 219 -12.24 -67.35 15.89
C GLY A 219 -12.20 -66.56 14.58
N ARG A 220 -12.83 -67.06 13.51
CA ARG A 220 -12.97 -66.35 12.22
C ARG A 220 -14.30 -65.60 12.17
N TYR A 221 -14.25 -64.32 11.81
CA TYR A 221 -15.41 -63.45 11.61
C TYR A 221 -16.20 -63.89 10.36
N GLY A 222 -17.53 -63.97 10.48
CA GLY A 222 -18.40 -64.54 9.44
C GLY A 222 -18.81 -63.58 8.31
N SER A 223 -18.82 -62.27 8.55
CA SER A 223 -19.36 -61.28 7.63
C SER A 223 -18.48 -61.10 6.38
N GLN A 224 -19.12 -60.97 5.20
CA GLN A 224 -18.41 -60.71 3.94
C GLN A 224 -17.64 -59.39 4.00
N ARG A 225 -18.20 -58.38 4.68
CA ARG A 225 -17.60 -57.05 4.88
C ARG A 225 -16.28 -57.12 5.64
N MET A 226 -16.24 -57.84 6.77
CA MET A 226 -15.00 -58.01 7.54
C MET A 226 -13.94 -58.73 6.70
N LYS A 227 -14.32 -59.72 5.88
CA LYS A 227 -13.39 -60.42 4.97
C LYS A 227 -12.84 -59.48 3.92
N ASP A 228 -13.68 -58.64 3.31
CA ASP A 228 -13.27 -57.69 2.28
C ASP A 228 -12.28 -56.65 2.84
N TRP A 229 -12.56 -56.08 4.02
CA TRP A 229 -11.65 -55.14 4.68
C TRP A 229 -10.36 -55.80 5.21
N GLN A 230 -10.43 -57.04 5.69
CA GLN A 230 -9.22 -57.82 6.06
C GLN A 230 -8.36 -58.18 4.84
N GLU A 231 -8.99 -58.45 3.69
CA GLU A 231 -8.27 -58.67 2.44
C GLU A 231 -7.57 -57.37 1.97
N ILE A 232 -8.26 -56.22 2.06
CA ILE A 232 -7.68 -54.91 1.76
C ILE A 232 -6.47 -54.62 2.66
N LEU A 233 -6.56 -54.88 3.97
CA LEU A 233 -5.42 -54.73 4.89
C LEU A 233 -4.26 -55.64 4.49
N ARG A 234 -4.53 -56.91 4.17
CA ARG A 234 -3.49 -57.84 3.72
C ARG A 234 -2.80 -57.40 2.43
N LEU A 235 -3.55 -56.82 1.49
CA LEU A 235 -2.99 -56.30 0.24
C LEU A 235 -2.14 -55.06 0.47
N TYR A 236 -2.50 -54.22 1.43
CA TYR A 236 -1.69 -53.07 1.85
C TYR A 236 -0.41 -53.47 2.59
N GLU A 237 -0.49 -54.45 3.50
CA GLU A 237 0.65 -54.99 4.27
C GLU A 237 1.63 -55.74 3.37
N ARG A 238 1.12 -56.41 2.32
CA ARG A 238 1.96 -57.08 1.33
C ARG A 238 2.85 -56.05 0.63
N ASP A 239 4.16 -56.28 0.69
CA ASP A 239 5.19 -55.38 0.15
C ASP A 239 5.21 -53.95 0.75
N ASN A 240 4.57 -53.74 1.91
CA ASN A 240 4.46 -52.45 2.62
C ASN A 240 3.92 -51.31 1.72
N VAL A 241 2.95 -51.60 0.87
CA VAL A 241 2.37 -50.63 -0.09
C VAL A 241 1.74 -49.44 0.63
N TYR A 242 1.20 -49.65 1.84
CA TYR A 242 0.64 -48.58 2.67
C TYR A 242 1.64 -47.47 3.00
N LEU A 243 2.89 -47.83 3.23
CA LEU A 243 3.94 -46.89 3.63
C LEU A 243 4.35 -46.00 2.46
N ALA A 244 4.38 -46.55 1.24
CA ALA A 244 4.62 -45.80 0.02
C ALA A 244 3.49 -44.79 -0.29
N GLU A 245 2.21 -45.21 -0.16
CA GLU A 245 1.07 -44.32 -0.36
C GLU A 245 1.02 -43.21 0.72
N ALA A 246 1.26 -43.55 1.99
CA ALA A 246 1.31 -42.60 3.08
C ALA A 246 2.44 -41.58 2.90
N ALA A 247 3.64 -42.03 2.49
CA ALA A 247 4.76 -41.17 2.19
C ALA A 247 4.48 -40.22 1.01
N GLN A 248 3.87 -40.71 -0.07
CA GLN A 248 3.49 -39.87 -1.21
C GLN A 248 2.45 -38.81 -0.81
N MET A 249 1.46 -39.19 -0.01
CA MET A 249 0.43 -38.28 0.49
C MET A 249 1.03 -37.21 1.41
N LEU A 250 1.92 -37.60 2.33
CA LEU A 250 2.65 -36.66 3.19
C LEU A 250 3.45 -35.66 2.35
N MET A 251 4.20 -36.16 1.36
CA MET A 251 4.97 -35.33 0.43
C MET A 251 4.08 -34.33 -0.31
N ARG A 252 2.94 -34.78 -0.83
CA ARG A 252 2.00 -33.90 -1.56
C ARG A 252 1.40 -32.83 -0.65
N ASN A 253 1.01 -33.19 0.56
CA ASN A 253 0.39 -32.26 1.51
C ASN A 253 1.38 -31.16 1.94
N VAL A 254 2.62 -31.55 2.25
CA VAL A 254 3.69 -30.64 2.68
C VAL A 254 4.15 -29.75 1.52
N ASN A 255 4.35 -30.31 0.32
CA ASN A 255 4.92 -29.55 -0.79
C ASN A 255 3.89 -28.71 -1.57
N TYR A 256 2.63 -29.12 -1.62
CA TYR A 256 1.63 -28.50 -2.51
C TYR A 256 0.37 -28.03 -1.78
N GLU A 257 -0.31 -28.89 -1.03
CA GLU A 257 -1.64 -28.55 -0.48
C GLU A 257 -1.56 -27.46 0.60
N VAL A 258 -0.67 -27.61 1.59
CA VAL A 258 -0.49 -26.62 2.68
C VAL A 258 0.02 -25.29 2.13
N PRO A 259 1.09 -25.24 1.31
CA PRO A 259 1.54 -23.98 0.70
C PRO A 259 0.51 -23.33 -0.23
N SER A 260 -0.26 -24.12 -1.00
CA SER A 260 -1.28 -23.60 -1.90
C SER A 260 -2.39 -22.87 -1.13
N ILE A 261 -2.94 -23.51 -0.10
CA ILE A 261 -3.98 -22.91 0.75
C ILE A 261 -3.41 -21.69 1.49
N LYS A 262 -2.19 -21.76 2.03
CA LYS A 262 -1.52 -20.63 2.68
C LYS A 262 -1.34 -19.45 1.73
N LYS A 263 -0.91 -19.69 0.48
CA LYS A 263 -0.75 -18.67 -0.55
C LYS A 263 -2.10 -18.08 -0.99
N GLN A 264 -3.15 -18.89 -1.04
CA GLN A 264 -4.51 -18.41 -1.33
C GLN A 264 -5.02 -17.49 -0.22
N ILE A 265 -4.84 -17.88 1.06
CA ILE A 265 -5.17 -17.03 2.21
C ILE A 265 -4.36 -15.73 2.16
N GLN A 266 -3.05 -15.80 1.93
CA GLN A 266 -2.20 -14.62 1.82
C GLN A 266 -2.66 -13.66 0.70
N LYS A 267 -3.06 -14.19 -0.46
CA LYS A 267 -3.59 -13.38 -1.56
C LYS A 267 -4.92 -12.71 -1.18
N LEU A 268 -5.79 -13.42 -0.47
CA LEU A 268 -7.06 -12.86 0.02
C LEU A 268 -6.83 -11.80 1.11
N GLU A 269 -5.89 -12.03 2.04
CA GLU A 269 -5.51 -11.05 3.07
C GLU A 269 -4.91 -9.79 2.45
N GLN A 270 -4.04 -9.92 1.44
CA GLN A 270 -3.53 -8.78 0.69
C GLN A 270 -4.67 -8.01 -0.01
N SER A 271 -5.59 -8.73 -0.66
CA SER A 271 -6.77 -8.12 -1.28
C SER A 271 -7.65 -7.39 -0.25
N LEU A 272 -7.77 -7.91 0.97
CA LEU A 272 -8.53 -7.27 2.05
C LEU A 272 -7.87 -5.95 2.46
N THR A 273 -6.55 -5.95 2.69
CA THR A 273 -5.80 -4.72 3.02
C THR A 273 -5.90 -3.66 1.92
N ASP A 274 -5.88 -4.06 0.65
CA ASP A 274 -6.02 -3.12 -0.47
C ASP A 274 -7.45 -2.55 -0.56
N LEU A 275 -8.47 -3.35 -0.25
CA LEU A 275 -9.86 -2.88 -0.17
C LEU A 275 -10.07 -1.92 1.02
N GLU A 276 -9.48 -2.20 2.18
CA GLU A 276 -9.51 -1.30 3.35
C GLU A 276 -8.86 0.06 3.05
N LYS A 277 -7.71 0.07 2.36
CA LYS A 277 -7.07 1.32 1.93
C LYS A 277 -7.97 2.14 1.01
N LYS A 278 -8.64 1.49 0.05
CA LYS A 278 -9.57 2.14 -0.89
C LYS A 278 -10.79 2.70 -0.17
N GLU A 279 -11.35 1.98 0.79
CA GLU A 279 -12.46 2.49 1.60
C GLU A 279 -12.07 3.76 2.37
N VAL A 280 -10.89 3.75 3.00
CA VAL A 280 -10.37 4.93 3.71
C VAL A 280 -10.14 6.11 2.75
N GLU A 281 -9.69 5.84 1.53
CA GLU A 281 -9.51 6.87 0.49
C GLU A 281 -10.85 7.48 0.06
N TYR A 282 -11.86 6.66 -0.22
CA TYR A 282 -13.21 7.17 -0.53
C TYR A 282 -13.81 7.94 0.64
N LYS A 283 -13.55 7.54 1.88
CA LYS A 283 -13.99 8.26 3.09
C LYS A 283 -13.30 9.61 3.24
N LYS A 284 -12.02 9.71 2.89
CA LYS A 284 -11.31 11.00 2.84
C LYS A 284 -11.91 11.90 1.76
N SER A 285 -12.12 11.36 0.55
CA SER A 285 -12.71 12.10 -0.56
C SER A 285 -14.13 12.60 -0.25
N GLU A 286 -14.96 11.76 0.38
CA GLU A 286 -16.28 12.12 0.87
C GLU A 286 -16.20 13.29 1.87
N ASN A 287 -15.32 13.20 2.88
CA ASN A 287 -15.15 14.27 3.86
C ASN A 287 -14.73 15.59 3.21
N ILE A 288 -13.80 15.55 2.25
CA ILE A 288 -13.37 16.74 1.50
C ILE A 288 -14.58 17.34 0.76
N ALA A 289 -15.31 16.54 -0.01
CA ALA A 289 -16.50 16.99 -0.73
C ALA A 289 -17.57 17.56 0.22
N HIS A 290 -17.77 16.96 1.40
CA HIS A 290 -18.65 17.48 2.45
C HIS A 290 -18.17 18.82 3.00
N THR A 291 -16.86 18.98 3.25
CA THR A 291 -16.31 20.26 3.74
C THR A 291 -16.43 21.37 2.71
N GLU A 292 -16.21 21.07 1.43
CA GLU A 292 -16.41 22.02 0.33
C GLU A 292 -17.88 22.42 0.22
N TYR A 293 -18.80 21.44 0.21
CA TYR A 293 -20.24 21.69 0.20
C TYR A 293 -20.66 22.58 1.37
N ASN A 294 -20.23 22.24 2.60
CA ASN A 294 -20.54 23.03 3.79
C ASN A 294 -19.94 24.44 3.74
N THR A 295 -18.77 24.61 3.14
CA THR A 295 -18.12 25.92 2.97
C THR A 295 -18.90 26.77 1.98
N LEU A 296 -19.31 26.19 0.85
CA LEU A 296 -20.18 26.85 -0.13
C LEU A 296 -21.54 27.24 0.50
N CYS A 297 -22.16 26.33 1.26
CA CYS A 297 -23.41 26.63 1.96
C CYS A 297 -23.24 27.76 2.99
N LYS A 298 -22.12 27.81 3.72
CA LYS A 298 -21.81 28.91 4.65
C LYS A 298 -21.57 30.23 3.95
N GLN A 299 -20.86 30.23 2.82
CA GLN A 299 -20.62 31.44 2.01
C GLN A 299 -21.93 32.03 1.46
N LEU A 300 -22.85 31.15 1.06
CA LEU A 300 -24.17 31.52 0.55
C LEU A 300 -25.20 31.81 1.66
N GLY A 301 -24.89 31.47 2.92
CA GLY A 301 -25.81 31.63 4.05
C GLY A 301 -27.03 30.68 4.01
N ILE A 302 -26.88 29.52 3.38
CA ILE A 302 -27.97 28.56 3.14
C ILE A 302 -27.85 27.38 4.10
N THR A 303 -28.98 26.87 4.59
CA THR A 303 -29.04 25.72 5.51
C THR A 303 -29.18 24.37 4.81
N GLY A 304 -29.67 24.33 3.55
CA GLY A 304 -29.75 23.11 2.75
C GLY A 304 -30.16 23.29 1.28
N TYR A 305 -29.97 22.24 0.47
CA TYR A 305 -30.20 22.24 -0.99
C TYR A 305 -31.66 22.45 -1.42
N SER A 306 -32.63 21.93 -0.65
CA SER A 306 -34.05 21.94 -1.03
C SER A 306 -34.75 23.29 -0.89
N THR A 307 -34.08 24.30 -0.33
CA THR A 307 -34.63 25.64 -0.08
C THR A 307 -33.73 26.77 -0.56
N VAL A 308 -32.70 26.45 -1.37
CA VAL A 308 -31.69 27.39 -1.89
C VAL A 308 -32.32 28.65 -2.46
N ARG A 309 -33.26 28.53 -3.42
CA ARG A 309 -33.84 29.71 -4.09
C ARG A 309 -34.65 30.59 -3.14
N ARG A 310 -35.34 30.00 -2.17
CA ARG A 310 -36.20 30.73 -1.22
C ARG A 310 -35.39 31.44 -0.14
N GLU A 311 -34.40 30.75 0.43
CA GLU A 311 -33.49 31.33 1.43
C GLU A 311 -32.63 32.44 0.83
N LEU A 312 -32.16 32.28 -0.41
CA LEU A 312 -31.45 33.33 -1.13
C LEU A 312 -32.33 34.55 -1.39
N MET A 313 -33.59 34.37 -1.79
CA MET A 313 -34.54 35.48 -1.99
C MET A 313 -34.82 36.26 -0.69
N GLU A 314 -34.85 35.58 0.45
CA GLU A 314 -35.01 36.24 1.74
C GLU A 314 -33.76 37.05 2.11
N LYS A 315 -32.58 36.53 1.81
CA LYS A 315 -31.31 37.23 2.05
C LYS A 315 -31.05 38.41 1.12
N VAL A 316 -31.53 38.36 -0.12
CA VAL A 316 -31.44 39.51 -1.06
C VAL A 316 -32.17 40.75 -0.51
N LYS A 317 -33.18 40.57 0.37
CA LYS A 317 -33.87 41.69 1.04
C LYS A 317 -33.02 42.39 2.10
N GLU A 318 -31.96 41.76 2.60
CA GLU A 318 -31.01 42.37 3.56
C GLU A 318 -29.99 43.28 2.83
N LEU A 319 -29.88 43.17 1.51
CA LEU A 319 -28.89 43.87 0.69
C LEU A 319 -29.01 45.42 0.75
N PRO A 320 -30.20 46.03 0.68
CA PRO A 320 -30.34 47.48 0.81
C PRO A 320 -29.84 48.03 2.16
N GLU A 321 -30.08 47.30 3.25
CA GLU A 321 -29.60 47.68 4.59
C GLU A 321 -28.06 47.63 4.67
N ILE A 322 -27.44 46.65 4.00
CA ILE A 322 -25.99 46.56 3.89
C ILE A 322 -25.44 47.76 3.12
N TYR A 323 -26.03 48.11 1.97
CA TYR A 323 -25.60 49.27 1.20
C TYR A 323 -25.77 50.59 1.94
N GLN A 324 -26.83 50.73 2.75
CA GLN A 324 -27.00 51.89 3.61
C GLN A 324 -25.87 52.00 4.65
N ARG A 325 -25.49 50.89 5.30
CA ARG A 325 -24.34 50.87 6.23
C ARG A 325 -23.03 51.22 5.53
N VAL A 326 -22.81 50.74 4.30
CA VAL A 326 -21.62 51.09 3.50
C VAL A 326 -21.61 52.59 3.20
N ALA A 327 -22.74 53.17 2.79
CA ALA A 327 -22.84 54.61 2.51
C ALA A 327 -22.61 55.46 3.77
N GLU A 328 -23.11 55.03 4.93
CA GLU A 328 -22.85 55.70 6.21
C GLU A 328 -21.37 55.66 6.59
N LYS A 329 -20.71 54.50 6.44
CA LYS A 329 -19.26 54.38 6.68
C LYS A 329 -18.44 55.18 5.67
N THR A 330 -18.90 55.32 4.43
CA THR A 330 -18.23 56.09 3.37
C THR A 330 -18.08 57.57 3.75
N LYS A 331 -18.99 58.13 4.56
CA LYS A 331 -18.86 59.51 5.08
C LYS A 331 -17.58 59.74 5.89
N SER A 332 -17.04 58.69 6.54
CA SER A 332 -15.77 58.78 7.26
C SER A 332 -14.58 59.06 6.34
N LEU A 333 -14.70 58.79 5.04
CA LEU A 333 -13.67 58.99 4.03
C LEU A 333 -13.52 60.44 3.58
N ASN A 334 -14.35 61.37 4.07
CA ASN A 334 -14.28 62.78 3.64
C ASN A 334 -12.87 63.36 3.78
N LYS A 335 -12.19 63.09 4.90
CA LYS A 335 -10.81 63.55 5.13
C LYS A 335 -9.81 62.95 4.14
N VAL A 336 -10.04 61.70 3.70
CA VAL A 336 -9.20 61.01 2.73
C VAL A 336 -9.38 61.62 1.35
N VAL A 337 -10.63 61.92 0.97
CA VAL A 337 -10.99 62.54 -0.31
C VAL A 337 -10.48 63.99 -0.38
N GLU A 338 -10.59 64.76 0.70
CA GLU A 338 -10.01 66.11 0.80
C GLU A 338 -8.48 66.07 0.64
N PHE A 339 -7.83 65.14 1.33
CA PHE A 339 -6.37 64.97 1.26
C PHE A 339 -5.92 64.54 -0.15
N TYR A 340 -6.63 63.59 -0.77
CA TYR A 340 -6.35 63.15 -2.14
C TYR A 340 -6.58 64.26 -3.17
N SER A 341 -7.71 64.97 -3.08
CA SER A 341 -8.04 66.07 -4.01
C SER A 341 -7.01 67.20 -3.92
N ALA A 342 -6.62 67.58 -2.70
CA ALA A 342 -5.57 68.59 -2.49
C ALA A 342 -4.22 68.15 -3.09
N PHE A 343 -3.89 66.86 -3.04
CA PHE A 343 -2.67 66.31 -3.64
C PHE A 343 -2.72 66.34 -5.17
N VAL A 344 -3.86 65.99 -5.77
CA VAL A 344 -4.06 66.06 -7.23
C VAL A 344 -3.99 67.51 -7.71
N GLU A 345 -4.64 68.45 -7.02
CA GLU A 345 -4.56 69.88 -7.35
C GLU A 345 -3.13 70.43 -7.28
N PHE A 346 -2.36 69.99 -6.28
CA PHE A 346 -0.96 70.37 -6.15
C PHE A 346 -0.09 69.81 -7.30
N THR A 347 -0.33 68.57 -7.73
CA THR A 347 0.48 67.90 -8.76
C THR A 347 0.16 68.37 -10.17
N PHE A 348 -1.10 68.69 -10.49
CA PHE A 348 -1.53 69.09 -11.84
C PHE A 348 -1.82 70.59 -12.01
N GLY A 349 -1.86 71.37 -10.93
CA GLY A 349 -2.14 72.81 -10.94
C GLY A 349 -3.64 73.17 -11.06
N GLN A 350 -4.00 74.41 -10.69
CA GLN A 350 -5.40 74.91 -10.58
C GLN A 350 -6.24 74.92 -11.87
N GLN A 351 -5.76 74.39 -12.99
CA GLN A 351 -6.47 74.40 -14.29
C GLN A 351 -7.25 73.12 -14.58
N TYR A 352 -7.15 72.08 -13.75
CA TYR A 352 -7.96 70.87 -13.90
C TYR A 352 -9.15 70.88 -12.94
N ASP A 353 -10.35 70.84 -13.51
CA ASP A 353 -11.60 70.56 -12.79
C ASP A 353 -11.51 69.11 -12.30
N SER A 354 -10.91 68.92 -11.13
CA SER A 354 -10.49 67.62 -10.61
C SER A 354 -11.70 66.87 -10.08
N ASN A 355 -12.48 66.32 -11.01
CA ASN A 355 -13.58 65.39 -10.75
C ASN A 355 -13.05 64.00 -10.33
N CYS A 356 -12.00 63.98 -9.51
CA CYS A 356 -11.39 62.79 -8.94
C CYS A 356 -12.33 62.16 -7.93
N VAL A 357 -12.43 60.83 -7.95
CA VAL A 357 -13.30 60.03 -7.07
C VAL A 357 -14.75 60.54 -6.99
N SER A 358 -15.33 60.87 -8.16
CA SER A 358 -16.64 61.52 -8.30
C SER A 358 -17.79 60.73 -7.67
N VAL A 359 -17.73 59.39 -7.71
CA VAL A 359 -18.77 58.52 -7.14
C VAL A 359 -18.67 58.50 -5.62
N ILE A 360 -17.45 58.41 -5.06
CA ILE A 360 -17.24 58.49 -3.61
C ILE A 360 -17.65 59.86 -3.07
N LYS A 361 -17.27 60.96 -3.74
CA LYS A 361 -17.69 62.33 -3.38
C LYS A 361 -19.20 62.45 -3.32
N TYR A 362 -19.88 61.96 -4.35
CA TYR A 362 -21.34 61.98 -4.40
C TYR A 362 -21.98 61.16 -3.26
N VAL A 363 -21.47 59.95 -2.98
CA VAL A 363 -21.97 59.10 -1.88
C VAL A 363 -21.73 59.74 -0.51
N ILE A 364 -20.66 60.51 -0.32
CA ILE A 364 -20.41 61.27 0.92
C ILE A 364 -21.45 62.38 1.10
N GLU A 365 -21.74 63.14 0.04
CA GLU A 365 -22.64 64.30 0.08
C GLU A 365 -24.11 63.92 0.17
N LYS A 366 -24.56 63.00 -0.70
CA LYS A 366 -25.97 62.65 -0.87
C LYS A 366 -26.34 61.26 -0.36
N GLY A 367 -25.38 60.39 -0.09
CA GLY A 367 -25.63 59.00 0.35
C GLY A 367 -25.95 58.05 -0.80
N ASN A 368 -26.58 56.92 -0.48
CA ASN A 368 -26.95 55.90 -1.47
C ASN A 368 -28.27 56.27 -2.18
N THR A 369 -28.21 57.17 -3.15
CA THR A 369 -29.38 57.58 -3.96
C THR A 369 -29.55 56.70 -5.21
N THR A 370 -30.65 56.87 -5.94
CA THR A 370 -30.89 56.22 -7.23
C THR A 370 -29.97 56.80 -8.32
N ILE A 371 -29.63 55.98 -9.31
CA ILE A 371 -28.85 56.44 -10.47
C ILE A 371 -29.53 57.59 -11.21
N PHE A 372 -30.87 57.59 -11.29
CA PHE A 372 -31.60 58.71 -11.83
C PHE A 372 -31.22 60.05 -11.17
N GLU A 373 -31.09 60.08 -9.84
CA GLU A 373 -30.67 61.28 -9.11
C GLU A 373 -29.18 61.61 -9.31
N TYR A 374 -28.35 60.60 -9.55
CA TYR A 374 -26.93 60.81 -9.87
C TYR A 374 -26.74 61.44 -11.25
N THR A 375 -27.46 60.96 -12.25
CA THR A 375 -27.33 61.39 -13.65
C THR A 375 -28.05 62.71 -13.93
N TYR A 376 -29.22 62.93 -13.32
CA TYR A 376 -30.09 64.07 -13.62
C TYR A 376 -30.16 65.12 -12.51
N GLY A 377 -29.62 64.85 -11.31
CA GLY A 377 -29.54 65.81 -10.20
C GLY A 377 -30.84 66.02 -9.41
N GLU A 378 -31.98 65.50 -9.90
CA GLU A 378 -33.30 65.56 -9.25
C GLU A 378 -33.79 64.18 -8.83
N ALA A 379 -34.51 64.12 -7.70
CA ALA A 379 -35.06 62.86 -7.18
C ALA A 379 -36.24 62.37 -8.05
N PRO A 380 -36.32 61.07 -8.37
CA PRO A 380 -37.42 60.54 -9.16
C PRO A 380 -38.76 60.59 -8.40
N ALA A 381 -39.84 60.95 -9.10
CA ALA A 381 -41.23 60.95 -8.64
C ALA A 381 -41.80 59.54 -8.40
N SER A 382 -41.28 58.51 -9.06
CA SER A 382 -41.58 57.10 -8.73
C SER A 382 -40.47 56.15 -9.19
N ILE A 383 -40.17 55.13 -8.39
CA ILE A 383 -39.14 54.12 -8.65
C ILE A 383 -39.84 52.83 -9.06
N VAL A 384 -39.50 52.27 -10.22
CA VAL A 384 -39.97 50.94 -10.65
C VAL A 384 -38.76 50.05 -10.84
N GLU A 385 -38.41 49.31 -9.79
CA GLU A 385 -37.34 48.31 -9.85
C GLU A 385 -37.75 47.16 -10.80
N PRO A 386 -36.83 46.67 -11.65
CA PRO A 386 -37.07 45.49 -12.46
C PRO A 386 -37.47 44.31 -11.57
N PRO A 387 -38.48 43.49 -11.96
CA PRO A 387 -38.83 42.31 -11.21
C PRO A 387 -37.62 41.37 -11.14
N LEU A 388 -37.35 40.84 -9.93
CA LEU A 388 -36.35 39.80 -9.73
C LEU A 388 -36.68 38.63 -10.67
N ASN A 389 -35.81 38.39 -11.66
CA ASN A 389 -35.93 37.29 -12.63
C ASN A 389 -35.55 35.93 -11.99
N ILE A 390 -36.02 35.67 -10.77
CA ILE A 390 -35.88 34.40 -10.09
C ILE A 390 -37.22 33.70 -10.22
N LYS A 391 -37.32 32.74 -11.15
CA LYS A 391 -38.46 31.83 -11.16
C LYS A 391 -38.47 31.08 -9.83
N ALA A 392 -39.55 31.20 -9.07
CA ALA A 392 -39.79 30.32 -7.93
C ALA A 392 -39.80 28.88 -8.45
N ASP A 393 -39.21 27.95 -7.69
CA ASP A 393 -39.27 26.53 -7.99
C ASP A 393 -40.75 26.10 -8.09
N GLU A 394 -41.27 26.00 -9.32
CA GLU A 394 -42.41 25.13 -9.56
C GLU A 394 -41.89 23.70 -9.47
N ASP A 395 -42.52 22.92 -8.59
CA ASP A 395 -42.17 21.56 -8.23
C ASP A 395 -41.88 20.66 -9.45
N GLU A 396 -40.61 20.48 -9.81
CA GLU A 396 -40.17 19.26 -10.52
C GLU A 396 -40.07 18.11 -9.50
N ASN A 397 -41.20 17.77 -8.89
CA ASN A 397 -41.37 16.53 -8.15
C ASN A 397 -42.47 15.68 -8.78
N SER A 398 -42.22 15.24 -10.01
CA SER A 398 -42.91 14.08 -10.58
C SER A 398 -42.13 13.56 -11.78
N GLU A 399 -41.01 12.87 -11.51
CA GLU A 399 -40.59 11.67 -12.23
C GLU A 399 -39.34 11.10 -11.55
N ARG A 400 -39.56 10.25 -10.53
CA ARG A 400 -38.59 9.20 -10.23
C ARG A 400 -38.63 8.24 -11.43
N PRO A 401 -37.53 7.96 -12.15
CA PRO A 401 -37.52 6.80 -13.00
C PRO A 401 -37.58 5.60 -12.06
N SER A 402 -38.73 4.93 -12.01
CA SER A 402 -38.83 3.60 -11.44
C SER A 402 -37.89 2.70 -12.25
N VAL A 403 -36.74 2.38 -11.68
CA VAL A 403 -35.87 1.32 -12.19
C VAL A 403 -36.63 0.01 -11.97
N ASN A 404 -37.38 -0.41 -12.98
CA ASN A 404 -37.84 -1.79 -13.09
C ASN A 404 -36.60 -2.66 -13.28
N VAL A 405 -36.36 -3.51 -12.29
CA VAL A 405 -35.43 -4.62 -12.38
C VAL A 405 -36.05 -5.63 -13.34
N ASP A 406 -35.62 -5.62 -14.59
CA ASP A 406 -35.73 -6.78 -15.46
C ASP A 406 -34.40 -6.98 -16.20
N GLY A 407 -33.85 -8.18 -16.03
CA GLY A 407 -32.54 -8.55 -16.53
C GLY A 407 -32.51 -8.65 -18.05
N ASN A 408 -31.61 -7.89 -18.67
CA ASN A 408 -30.61 -8.41 -19.60
C ASN A 408 -29.77 -7.26 -20.18
N THR A 409 -28.44 -7.42 -20.07
CA THR A 409 -27.40 -6.71 -20.85
C THR A 409 -27.33 -5.19 -20.67
N ILE A 410 -26.46 -4.77 -19.74
CA ILE A 410 -25.81 -3.46 -19.80
C ILE A 410 -24.69 -3.60 -20.84
N ASP A 411 -24.88 -2.96 -21.99
CA ASP A 411 -23.87 -2.82 -23.03
C ASP A 411 -22.79 -1.85 -22.56
N PHE A 412 -21.70 -2.40 -22.01
CA PHE A 412 -20.46 -1.67 -21.82
C PHE A 412 -19.72 -1.62 -23.15
N GLY A 413 -20.17 -0.73 -24.03
CA GLY A 413 -19.49 -0.40 -25.27
C GLY A 413 -18.05 0.02 -24.99
N ASN A 414 -17.12 -0.90 -25.26
CA ASN A 414 -15.72 -0.68 -25.64
C ASN A 414 -15.05 0.59 -25.07
N LEU A 415 -14.67 0.55 -23.79
CA LEU A 415 -13.63 1.42 -23.25
C LEU A 415 -12.32 0.65 -23.24
N ASP A 416 -11.49 0.99 -24.22
CA ASP A 416 -10.13 0.48 -24.44
C ASP A 416 -9.31 0.65 -23.15
N LEU A 417 -8.92 -0.46 -22.52
CA LEU A 417 -8.24 -0.52 -21.22
C LEU A 417 -6.76 -0.06 -21.26
N ASN A 418 -6.33 0.62 -22.33
CA ASN A 418 -4.95 1.04 -22.56
C ASN A 418 -4.80 2.54 -22.82
N GLN A 419 -5.84 3.35 -22.67
CA GLN A 419 -5.68 4.80 -22.63
C GLN A 419 -5.61 5.25 -21.17
N GLU A 420 -4.56 6.01 -20.85
CA GLU A 420 -4.44 6.76 -19.61
C GLU A 420 -5.77 7.47 -19.34
N ILE A 421 -6.28 7.33 -18.13
CA ILE A 421 -7.39 8.13 -17.65
C ILE A 421 -6.88 9.57 -17.68
N ASP A 422 -7.35 10.34 -18.66
CA ASP A 422 -7.16 11.79 -18.71
C ASP A 422 -7.96 12.39 -17.55
N PHE A 423 -7.30 12.47 -16.39
CA PHE A 423 -7.70 13.36 -15.32
C PHE A 423 -7.47 14.76 -15.85
N GLY A 424 -8.46 15.25 -16.61
CA GLY A 424 -8.41 16.55 -17.27
C GLY A 424 -7.76 17.57 -16.35
N GLU A 425 -6.66 18.12 -16.86
CA GLU A 425 -5.89 19.26 -16.39
C GLU A 425 -5.97 19.51 -14.88
N GLU A 426 -4.89 19.21 -14.16
CA GLU A 426 -4.64 19.71 -12.81
C GLU A 426 -4.85 21.23 -12.78
N VAL A 427 -6.07 21.66 -12.45
CA VAL A 427 -6.34 23.03 -12.07
C VAL A 427 -5.68 23.19 -10.72
N ASN A 428 -4.44 23.69 -10.76
CA ASN A 428 -3.65 24.01 -9.61
C ASN A 428 -4.39 25.08 -8.79
N LEU A 429 -5.17 24.67 -7.80
CA LEU A 429 -5.93 25.53 -6.87
C LEU A 429 -5.03 26.04 -5.73
N ASP A 430 -3.73 26.15 -5.95
CA ASP A 430 -2.79 26.78 -5.02
C ASP A 430 -2.31 28.12 -5.55
N ALA A 431 -3.18 29.12 -5.47
CA ALA A 431 -2.86 30.54 -5.31
C ALA A 431 -4.18 31.31 -5.18
N GLY A 432 -4.27 32.24 -4.23
CA GLY A 432 -5.42 33.11 -4.04
C GLY A 432 -5.64 34.07 -5.21
N GLY A 433 -6.18 33.56 -6.31
CA GLY A 433 -6.75 34.32 -7.42
C GLY A 433 -8.26 34.18 -7.41
N ASP A 434 -8.96 35.31 -7.32
CA ASP A 434 -10.39 35.38 -7.58
C ASP A 434 -10.73 34.68 -8.90
N ILE A 435 -11.72 33.81 -8.86
CA ILE A 435 -12.28 33.21 -10.07
C ILE A 435 -13.03 34.35 -10.80
N ASP A 436 -12.53 34.70 -11.98
CA ASP A 436 -13.17 35.64 -12.90
C ASP A 436 -14.45 35.00 -13.46
N TRP A 437 -15.59 35.60 -13.11
CA TRP A 437 -16.93 35.17 -13.55
C TRP A 437 -17.47 36.08 -14.67
N GLY A 438 -16.58 36.81 -15.36
CA GLY A 438 -16.89 37.62 -16.54
C GLY A 438 -16.73 36.83 -17.83
N ASP A 439 -17.86 36.54 -18.48
CA ASP A 439 -17.90 36.15 -19.88
C ASP A 439 -17.60 37.38 -20.77
N GLU A 440 -16.34 37.57 -21.16
CA GLU A 440 -15.98 38.31 -22.38
C GLU A 440 -16.29 37.44 -23.61
N GLY A 441 -17.58 37.33 -23.92
CA GLY A 441 -18.09 36.47 -24.98
C GLY A 441 -19.35 37.02 -25.67
N ALA A 442 -19.52 38.35 -25.69
CA ALA A 442 -20.45 39.00 -26.60
C ALA A 442 -19.66 39.59 -27.78
N GLU A 443 -19.73 38.91 -28.93
CA GLU A 443 -19.27 39.44 -30.22
C GLU A 443 -19.82 40.86 -30.42
N GLN A 444 -18.91 41.84 -30.50
CA GLN A 444 -19.22 43.16 -31.02
C GLN A 444 -19.66 43.03 -32.47
N PRO A 445 -20.84 43.54 -32.88
CA PRO A 445 -21.09 43.72 -34.30
C PRO A 445 -20.12 44.76 -34.82
N ALA A 446 -19.41 44.39 -35.88
CA ALA A 446 -18.37 45.16 -36.54
C ALA A 446 -18.76 46.63 -36.77
N ALA A 447 -17.79 47.52 -36.56
CA ALA A 447 -17.86 48.91 -36.95
C ALA A 447 -18.22 49.02 -38.45
N ALA A 448 -19.46 49.41 -38.73
CA ALA A 448 -19.81 50.00 -40.02
C ALA A 448 -19.41 51.48 -39.94
N GLU A 449 -18.49 51.90 -40.81
CA GLU A 449 -18.21 53.32 -41.07
C GLU A 449 -19.51 54.03 -41.42
N ILE A 450 -19.90 54.99 -40.58
CA ILE A 450 -21.00 55.91 -40.88
C ILE A 450 -20.38 57.13 -41.58
N ASP A 451 -20.70 57.28 -42.86
CA ASP A 451 -20.35 58.42 -43.71
C ASP A 451 -21.08 59.70 -43.23
N TYR A 452 -20.33 60.72 -42.83
CA TYR A 452 -20.82 62.01 -42.35
C TYR A 452 -21.23 62.94 -43.49
N ASN A 453 -22.10 62.51 -44.40
CA ASN A 453 -22.58 63.39 -45.47
C ASN A 453 -24.05 63.17 -45.85
N ILE A 454 -24.95 63.38 -44.88
CA ILE A 454 -26.37 63.64 -45.16
C ILE A 454 -26.75 64.97 -44.51
N SER A 455 -27.04 65.95 -45.37
CA SER A 455 -27.51 67.29 -45.00
C SER A 455 -28.89 67.22 -44.36
N LEU A 456 -29.01 67.81 -43.17
CA LEU A 456 -30.16 67.76 -42.25
C LEU A 456 -31.25 68.79 -42.59
N GLU A 457 -31.64 68.93 -43.86
CA GLU A 457 -32.66 69.91 -44.29
C GLU A 457 -33.86 69.31 -45.05
N GLU A 458 -33.91 68.01 -45.32
CA GLU A 458 -34.99 67.41 -46.13
C GLU A 458 -35.56 66.11 -45.56
N SER A 459 -35.75 66.08 -44.24
CA SER A 459 -36.62 65.10 -43.59
C SER A 459 -37.47 65.83 -42.58
N GLY A 460 -38.73 66.07 -42.92
CA GLY A 460 -39.75 66.67 -42.06
C GLY A 460 -40.11 65.77 -40.87
N ILE A 461 -39.12 65.44 -40.04
CA ILE A 461 -39.27 64.82 -38.73
C ILE A 461 -39.07 65.95 -37.74
N VAL A 462 -40.19 66.44 -37.20
CA VAL A 462 -40.18 67.30 -36.03
C VAL A 462 -39.59 66.48 -34.90
N VAL A 463 -38.36 66.81 -34.48
CA VAL A 463 -37.84 66.38 -33.17
C VAL A 463 -38.63 67.19 -32.15
N GLU A 464 -39.83 66.69 -31.80
CA GLU A 464 -40.38 67.01 -30.50
C GLU A 464 -39.40 66.41 -29.49
N ALA A 465 -38.67 67.29 -28.80
CA ALA A 465 -37.99 66.91 -27.57
C ALA A 465 -39.03 66.18 -26.71
N ALA A 466 -38.87 64.85 -26.57
CA ALA A 466 -39.64 64.08 -25.61
C ALA A 466 -39.27 64.62 -24.22
N GLY A 467 -40.03 65.62 -23.80
CA GLY A 467 -39.95 66.22 -22.48
C GLY A 467 -40.09 65.11 -21.47
N HIS A 468 -39.06 64.94 -20.65
CA HIS A 468 -39.12 64.12 -19.44
C HIS A 468 -39.89 64.88 -18.35
N GLU A 469 -41.14 65.26 -18.65
CA GLU A 469 -42.10 65.69 -17.63
C GLU A 469 -42.68 64.43 -16.97
N GLY A 470 -41.91 63.85 -16.05
CA GLY A 470 -42.33 62.73 -15.23
C GLY A 470 -41.15 61.88 -14.81
N GLY A 471 -40.46 62.28 -13.73
CA GLY A 471 -39.28 61.61 -13.19
C GLY A 471 -39.53 60.18 -12.70
N VAL A 472 -39.85 59.25 -13.59
CA VAL A 472 -39.98 57.83 -13.26
C VAL A 472 -38.66 57.15 -13.56
N ALA A 473 -37.97 56.67 -12.53
CA ALA A 473 -36.77 55.85 -12.70
C ALA A 473 -37.20 54.43 -13.06
N THR A 474 -36.92 54.00 -14.29
CA THR A 474 -37.25 52.66 -14.81
C THR A 474 -35.99 51.90 -15.21
N GLY A 475 -35.95 50.59 -15.01
CA GLY A 475 -34.84 49.76 -15.48
C GLY A 475 -33.59 49.91 -14.62
N CYS A 476 -32.42 50.09 -15.25
CA CYS A 476 -31.14 50.26 -14.55
C CYS A 476 -31.06 51.55 -13.72
N ASP A 477 -31.85 52.57 -14.09
CA ASP A 477 -31.86 53.88 -13.42
C ASP A 477 -32.63 53.87 -12.09
N ALA A 478 -33.43 52.81 -11.86
CA ALA A 478 -34.16 52.58 -10.61
C ALA A 478 -33.26 52.04 -9.48
N TYR A 479 -32.12 51.44 -9.83
CA TYR A 479 -31.18 50.92 -8.83
C TYR A 479 -30.43 52.05 -8.11
N THR A 480 -30.02 51.78 -6.88
CA THR A 480 -29.12 52.68 -6.14
C THR A 480 -27.71 52.63 -6.69
N ILE A 481 -26.91 53.67 -6.44
CA ILE A 481 -25.52 53.77 -6.93
C ILE A 481 -24.67 52.57 -6.50
N LEU A 482 -24.87 52.07 -5.28
CA LEU A 482 -24.13 50.90 -4.78
C LEU A 482 -24.72 49.56 -5.24
N ASP A 483 -25.93 49.58 -5.81
CA ASP A 483 -26.65 48.39 -6.26
C ASP A 483 -26.52 48.15 -7.77
N ASN A 484 -26.28 49.16 -8.60
CA ASN A 484 -25.98 48.91 -10.02
C ASN A 484 -24.55 48.37 -10.21
N PRO A 485 -24.35 47.27 -10.97
CA PRO A 485 -23.04 46.67 -11.21
C PRO A 485 -21.97 47.63 -11.77
N ILE A 486 -22.34 48.58 -12.63
CA ILE A 486 -21.41 49.51 -13.29
C ILE A 486 -20.88 50.53 -12.27
N THR A 487 -21.79 51.22 -11.59
CA THR A 487 -21.44 52.24 -10.59
C THR A 487 -20.82 51.64 -9.34
N ARG A 488 -21.21 50.41 -8.97
CA ARG A 488 -20.57 49.66 -7.88
C ARG A 488 -19.12 49.31 -8.22
N SER A 489 -18.85 48.84 -9.43
CA SER A 489 -17.48 48.56 -9.88
C SER A 489 -16.63 49.83 -9.89
N GLU A 490 -17.19 50.93 -10.38
CA GLU A 490 -16.51 52.24 -10.36
C GLU A 490 -16.23 52.72 -8.92
N PHE A 491 -17.20 52.58 -8.01
CA PHE A 491 -17.02 52.89 -6.59
C PHE A 491 -15.91 52.06 -5.94
N ILE A 492 -15.83 50.76 -6.25
CA ILE A 492 -14.77 49.86 -5.74
C ILE A 492 -13.41 50.24 -6.32
N ASN A 493 -13.33 50.54 -7.62
CA ASN A 493 -12.10 50.99 -8.27
C ASN A 493 -11.58 52.28 -7.63
N GLN A 494 -12.46 53.25 -7.37
CA GLN A 494 -12.11 54.50 -6.69
C GLN A 494 -11.64 54.25 -5.24
N LEU A 495 -12.21 53.27 -4.53
CA LEU A 495 -11.73 52.89 -3.20
C LEU A 495 -10.33 52.25 -3.25
N PHE A 496 -10.05 51.40 -4.23
CA PHE A 496 -8.71 50.85 -4.44
C PHE A 496 -7.69 51.93 -4.84
N GLU A 497 -8.09 52.92 -5.64
CA GLU A 497 -7.28 54.09 -5.96
C GLU A 497 -6.86 54.84 -4.69
N LEU A 498 -7.83 55.15 -3.81
CA LEU A 498 -7.55 55.77 -2.51
C LEU A 498 -6.67 54.89 -1.62
N GLU A 499 -6.92 53.58 -1.57
CA GLU A 499 -6.13 52.64 -0.77
C GLU A 499 -4.67 52.59 -1.25
N ALA A 500 -4.45 52.47 -2.56
CA ALA A 500 -3.13 52.45 -3.18
C ALA A 500 -2.38 53.76 -2.93
N PHE A 501 -3.06 54.90 -3.08
CA PHE A 501 -2.51 56.21 -2.79
C PHE A 501 -2.08 56.33 -1.32
N MET A 502 -2.93 55.93 -0.37
CA MET A 502 -2.61 55.97 1.07
C MET A 502 -1.42 55.06 1.42
N LYS A 503 -1.37 53.84 0.86
CA LYS A 503 -0.25 52.90 1.05
C LYS A 503 1.06 53.48 0.52
N LEU A 504 1.03 54.09 -0.67
CA LEU A 504 2.20 54.75 -1.25
C LEU A 504 2.68 55.91 -0.38
N ARG A 505 1.76 56.76 0.11
CA ARG A 505 2.09 57.88 1.01
C ARG A 505 2.69 57.39 2.33
N LEU A 506 2.14 56.33 2.92
CA LEU A 506 2.69 55.71 4.14
C LEU A 506 4.08 55.13 3.92
N TYR A 507 4.36 54.56 2.75
CA TYR A 507 5.69 54.07 2.39
C TYR A 507 6.69 55.23 2.27
N GLU A 508 6.32 56.33 1.62
CA GLU A 508 7.14 57.54 1.53
C GLU A 508 7.46 58.11 2.92
N PHE A 509 6.47 58.23 3.81
CA PHE A 509 6.70 58.70 5.20
C PHE A 509 7.60 57.79 6.05
N LYS A 510 7.75 56.51 5.68
CA LYS A 510 8.62 55.54 6.38
C LYS A 510 10.02 55.43 5.78
N GLY A 511 10.26 56.03 4.60
CA GLY A 511 11.58 56.06 3.96
C GLY A 511 12.60 56.92 4.70
N ASP A 512 13.90 56.67 4.47
CA ASP A 512 15.01 57.40 5.09
C ASP A 512 14.90 58.93 4.88
N ASP A 513 15.12 59.70 5.95
CA ASP A 513 14.98 61.18 6.04
C ASP A 513 15.66 61.97 4.91
N ARG A 514 16.67 61.39 4.27
CA ARG A 514 17.49 62.04 3.24
C ARG A 514 16.76 62.22 1.90
N ASN A 515 15.81 61.34 1.56
CA ASN A 515 14.95 61.50 0.40
C ASN A 515 13.69 62.31 0.73
N ASN A 516 13.23 62.25 1.99
CA ASN A 516 12.07 63.01 2.46
C ASN A 516 12.36 64.52 2.54
N LEU A 517 13.61 64.93 2.79
CA LEU A 517 13.97 66.36 2.84
C LEU A 517 13.73 67.10 1.51
N LEU A 518 13.81 66.40 0.37
CA LEU A 518 13.58 66.97 -0.96
C LEU A 518 12.08 67.04 -1.30
N SER A 519 11.28 66.06 -0.91
CA SER A 519 9.82 66.10 -1.09
C SER A 519 9.15 67.14 -0.17
N PHE A 520 9.59 67.24 1.09
CA PHE A 520 9.12 68.30 2.01
C PHE A 520 9.52 69.71 1.55
N SER A 521 10.67 69.87 0.88
CA SER A 521 11.07 71.16 0.32
C SER A 521 10.27 71.57 -0.92
N GLN A 522 9.73 70.62 -1.68
CA GLN A 522 8.88 70.87 -2.85
C GLN A 522 7.40 71.11 -2.48
N MET A 523 6.95 70.61 -1.31
CA MET A 523 5.56 70.75 -0.83
C MET A 523 5.33 71.98 0.08
N GLN A 524 6.26 72.92 0.16
CA GLN A 524 6.08 74.18 0.93
C GLN A 524 4.95 75.07 0.37
N ASP A 525 4.65 74.96 -0.93
CA ASP A 525 3.52 75.66 -1.59
C ASP A 525 2.21 74.84 -1.55
N ALA A 526 2.22 73.64 -0.96
CA ALA A 526 1.05 72.78 -0.86
C ALA A 526 0.08 73.20 0.26
N SER A 527 -1.20 72.82 0.14
CA SER A 527 -2.23 73.13 1.13
C SER A 527 -1.88 72.66 2.56
N PRO A 528 -2.36 73.34 3.63
CA PRO A 528 -2.02 73.02 5.02
C PRO A 528 -2.32 71.57 5.45
N ILE A 529 -3.32 70.95 4.80
CA ILE A 529 -3.70 69.54 4.98
C ILE A 529 -2.58 68.57 4.57
N LEU A 530 -1.78 68.92 3.56
CA LEU A 530 -0.65 68.13 3.08
C LEU A 530 0.62 68.35 3.92
N GLN A 531 0.74 69.52 4.55
CA GLN A 531 1.90 69.89 5.36
C GLN A 531 1.82 69.35 6.80
N LEU A 532 0.61 69.19 7.33
CA LEU A 532 0.35 68.74 8.71
C LEU A 532 0.08 67.23 8.82
N SER A 533 0.13 66.49 7.70
CA SER A 533 -0.12 65.05 7.71
C SER A 533 1.03 64.29 8.37
N THR A 534 0.70 63.49 9.37
CA THR A 534 1.63 62.58 10.06
C THR A 534 1.42 61.14 9.61
N THR A 535 2.39 60.28 9.89
CA THR A 535 2.30 58.83 9.67
C THR A 535 1.06 58.23 10.36
N GLU A 536 0.71 58.70 11.56
CA GLU A 536 -0.47 58.24 12.31
C GLU A 536 -1.78 58.66 11.64
N THR A 537 -1.87 59.91 11.17
CA THR A 537 -3.08 60.38 10.47
C THR A 537 -3.31 59.65 9.15
N THR A 538 -2.24 59.38 8.40
CA THR A 538 -2.32 58.66 7.11
C THR A 538 -2.67 57.19 7.33
N GLN A 539 -2.20 56.57 8.43
CA GLN A 539 -2.58 55.20 8.79
C GLN A 539 -4.07 55.12 9.15
N ASN A 540 -4.58 56.06 9.94
CA ASN A 540 -6.01 56.11 10.26
C ASN A 540 -6.88 56.31 8.99
N MET A 541 -6.43 57.17 8.07
CA MET A 541 -7.08 57.35 6.76
C MET A 541 -7.12 56.05 5.95
N LEU A 542 -6.01 55.30 5.90
CA LEU A 542 -5.96 53.99 5.24
C LEU A 542 -6.90 52.99 5.92
N ASP A 543 -6.90 52.92 7.25
CA ASP A 543 -7.74 51.99 8.01
C ASP A 543 -9.23 52.24 7.72
N ASN A 544 -9.65 53.51 7.60
CA ASN A 544 -11.03 53.85 7.23
C ASN A 544 -11.40 53.37 5.81
N VAL A 545 -10.50 53.51 4.83
CA VAL A 545 -10.71 52.99 3.45
C VAL A 545 -10.82 51.47 3.46
N GLN A 546 -9.96 50.78 4.21
CA GLN A 546 -9.97 49.32 4.34
C GLN A 546 -11.23 48.79 5.03
N VAL A 547 -11.77 49.53 6.01
CA VAL A 547 -13.05 49.18 6.65
C VAL A 547 -14.20 49.24 5.64
N VAL A 548 -14.23 50.23 4.75
CA VAL A 548 -15.27 50.33 3.71
C VAL A 548 -15.08 49.24 2.64
N LEU A 549 -13.85 48.99 2.20
CA LEU A 549 -13.53 47.91 1.26
C LEU A 549 -13.94 46.53 1.80
N SER A 550 -13.64 46.23 3.07
CA SER A 550 -13.98 44.94 3.67
C SER A 550 -15.49 44.69 3.79
N GLU A 551 -16.30 45.75 3.95
CA GLU A 551 -17.75 45.64 3.99
C GLU A 551 -18.35 45.38 2.59
N ILE A 552 -17.87 46.08 1.56
CA ILE A 552 -18.42 45.95 0.20
C ILE A 552 -17.90 44.71 -0.56
N LEU A 553 -16.69 44.25 -0.23
CA LEU A 553 -16.06 43.05 -0.79
C LEU A 553 -16.33 41.78 0.03
N HIS A 554 -17.15 41.86 1.09
CA HIS A 554 -17.52 40.68 1.85
C HIS A 554 -18.20 39.66 0.94
N SER A 555 -17.76 38.39 0.97
CA SER A 555 -18.22 37.33 0.06
C SER A 555 -19.75 37.22 -0.04
N ASN A 556 -20.43 37.25 1.11
CA ASN A 556 -21.90 37.27 1.18
C ASN A 556 -22.52 38.43 0.37
N VAL A 557 -21.99 39.64 0.46
CA VAL A 557 -22.51 40.82 -0.29
C VAL A 557 -22.31 40.65 -1.80
N GLN A 558 -21.17 40.11 -2.21
CA GLN A 558 -20.89 39.82 -3.61
C GLN A 558 -21.81 38.72 -4.16
N HIS A 559 -22.02 37.64 -3.41
CA HIS A 559 -22.96 36.58 -3.80
C HIS A 559 -24.40 37.10 -3.90
N LEU A 560 -24.86 37.89 -2.92
CA LEU A 560 -26.21 38.47 -2.94
C LEU A 560 -26.40 39.46 -4.09
N HIS A 561 -25.40 40.29 -4.37
CA HIS A 561 -25.40 41.19 -5.53
C HIS A 561 -25.46 40.39 -6.84
N ASN A 562 -24.65 39.34 -6.97
CA ASN A 562 -24.64 38.50 -8.16
C ASN A 562 -25.97 37.77 -8.36
N ILE A 563 -26.62 37.33 -7.28
CA ILE A 563 -27.95 36.71 -7.33
C ILE A 563 -29.02 37.70 -7.83
N LYS A 564 -28.94 38.97 -7.42
CA LYS A 564 -29.91 40.00 -7.83
C LYS A 564 -29.78 40.35 -9.31
N HIS A 565 -28.54 40.46 -9.82
CA HIS A 565 -28.27 40.99 -11.17
C HIS A 565 -28.05 39.92 -12.24
N TYR A 566 -27.61 38.72 -11.88
CA TYR A 566 -27.36 37.63 -12.82
C TYR A 566 -28.32 36.45 -12.60
N SER A 567 -29.33 36.33 -13.46
CA SER A 567 -30.31 35.23 -13.38
C SER A 567 -29.69 33.83 -13.54
N ARG A 568 -28.68 33.69 -14.40
CA ARG A 568 -27.95 32.42 -14.60
C ARG A 568 -27.12 32.00 -13.39
N TYR A 569 -26.76 32.94 -12.52
CA TYR A 569 -25.90 32.65 -11.37
C TYR A 569 -26.57 31.67 -10.40
N VAL A 570 -27.87 31.87 -10.13
CA VAL A 570 -28.65 30.97 -9.26
C VAL A 570 -28.71 29.55 -9.83
N ASP A 571 -28.88 29.41 -11.14
CA ASP A 571 -28.93 28.10 -11.80
C ASP A 571 -27.58 27.40 -11.77
N VAL A 572 -26.49 28.12 -12.02
CA VAL A 572 -25.11 27.60 -11.94
C VAL A 572 -24.77 27.16 -10.52
N VAL A 573 -25.09 27.97 -9.50
CA VAL A 573 -24.88 27.63 -8.09
C VAL A 573 -25.69 26.39 -7.70
N THR A 574 -26.96 26.33 -8.11
CA THR A 574 -27.84 25.18 -7.84
C THR A 574 -27.31 23.90 -8.52
N ALA A 575 -26.84 24.00 -9.76
CA ALA A 575 -26.23 22.89 -10.49
C ALA A 575 -24.94 22.42 -9.81
N THR A 576 -24.11 23.35 -9.34
CA THR A 576 -22.84 23.05 -8.65
C THR A 576 -23.10 22.35 -7.32
N LEU A 577 -24.05 22.84 -6.52
CA LEU A 577 -24.45 22.20 -5.26
C LEU A 577 -25.01 20.79 -5.52
N LYS A 578 -25.84 20.61 -6.55
CA LYS A 578 -26.36 19.30 -6.96
C LYS A 578 -25.23 18.34 -7.35
N GLN A 579 -24.25 18.83 -8.11
CA GLN A 579 -23.09 18.03 -8.52
C GLN A 579 -22.26 17.58 -7.32
N LYS A 580 -22.03 18.47 -6.34
CA LYS A 580 -21.29 18.13 -5.11
C LYS A 580 -22.05 17.10 -4.25
N LEU A 581 -23.37 17.22 -4.14
CA LEU A 581 -24.20 16.22 -3.46
C LEU A 581 -24.17 14.86 -4.17
N ASN A 582 -24.32 14.84 -5.49
CA ASN A 582 -24.22 13.62 -6.29
C ASN A 582 -22.83 12.96 -6.14
N LEU A 583 -21.76 13.75 -6.04
CA LEU A 583 -20.42 13.24 -5.80
C LEU A 583 -20.33 12.55 -4.42
N ILE A 584 -20.88 13.17 -3.37
CA ILE A 584 -20.94 12.61 -2.02
C ILE A 584 -21.71 11.29 -2.03
N ASP A 585 -22.90 11.25 -2.62
CA ASP A 585 -23.72 10.03 -2.71
C ASP A 585 -23.00 8.91 -3.48
N ARG A 586 -22.27 9.27 -4.55
CA ARG A 586 -21.44 8.33 -5.30
C ARG A 586 -20.32 7.77 -4.44
N MET A 587 -19.64 8.60 -3.65
CA MET A 587 -18.58 8.15 -2.74
C MET A 587 -19.13 7.22 -1.65
N ILE A 588 -20.27 7.55 -1.05
CA ILE A 588 -20.95 6.70 -0.06
C ILE A 588 -21.32 5.34 -0.68
N THR A 589 -21.88 5.33 -1.88
CA THR A 589 -22.24 4.10 -2.60
C THR A 589 -21.01 3.23 -2.89
N GLN A 590 -19.89 3.84 -3.28
CA GLN A 590 -18.63 3.11 -3.50
C GLN A 590 -18.06 2.57 -2.20
N GLN A 591 -18.13 3.30 -1.09
CA GLN A 591 -17.71 2.79 0.22
C GLN A 591 -18.50 1.55 0.64
N GLU A 592 -19.83 1.60 0.54
CA GLU A 592 -20.69 0.46 0.89
C GLU A 592 -20.38 -0.76 0.00
N PHE A 593 -20.15 -0.55 -1.29
CA PHE A 593 -19.73 -1.61 -2.20
C PHE A 593 -18.36 -2.22 -1.85
N MET A 594 -17.40 -1.39 -1.43
CA MET A 594 -16.10 -1.89 -0.95
C MET A 594 -16.26 -2.67 0.36
N ARG A 595 -17.10 -2.21 1.29
CA ARG A 595 -17.40 -2.91 2.54
C ARG A 595 -18.02 -4.28 2.30
N GLN A 596 -19.00 -4.38 1.40
CA GLN A 596 -19.60 -5.67 1.01
C GLN A 596 -18.55 -6.63 0.45
N LYS A 597 -17.65 -6.14 -0.40
CA LYS A 597 -16.53 -6.96 -0.92
C LYS A 597 -15.55 -7.39 0.17
N GLN A 598 -15.26 -6.54 1.14
CA GLN A 598 -14.43 -6.91 2.29
C GLN A 598 -15.08 -8.04 3.08
N GLU A 599 -16.39 -7.94 3.37
CA GLU A 599 -17.13 -9.01 4.06
C GLU A 599 -17.11 -10.33 3.27
N ASP A 600 -17.27 -10.29 1.94
CA ASP A 600 -17.19 -11.47 1.08
C ASP A 600 -15.80 -12.13 1.12
N VAL A 601 -14.73 -11.33 1.04
CA VAL A 601 -13.35 -11.82 1.10
C VAL A 601 -13.05 -12.38 2.50
N GLN A 602 -13.49 -11.70 3.55
CA GLN A 602 -13.34 -12.13 4.93
C GLN A 602 -14.05 -13.47 5.17
N ASN A 603 -15.28 -13.64 4.66
CA ASN A 603 -16.02 -14.89 4.70
C ASN A 603 -15.27 -16.04 3.99
N GLN A 604 -14.55 -15.77 2.90
CA GLN A 604 -13.72 -16.78 2.22
C GLN A 604 -12.50 -17.16 3.07
N ILE A 605 -11.84 -16.18 3.70
CA ILE A 605 -10.72 -16.41 4.62
C ILE A 605 -11.19 -17.27 5.80
N ASP A 606 -12.34 -16.95 6.38
CA ASP A 606 -12.89 -17.66 7.54
C ASP A 606 -13.32 -19.10 7.22
N LYS A 607 -13.64 -19.41 5.95
CA LYS A 607 -13.82 -20.79 5.48
C LYS A 607 -12.50 -21.53 5.27
N LEU A 608 -11.47 -20.86 4.75
CA LEU A 608 -10.18 -21.48 4.42
C LEU A 608 -9.29 -21.71 5.65
N ARG A 609 -9.32 -20.83 6.65
CA ARG A 609 -8.53 -20.96 7.89
C ARG A 609 -8.79 -22.26 8.67
N PRO A 610 -10.03 -22.68 8.95
CA PRO A 610 -10.29 -23.94 9.65
C PRO A 610 -9.90 -25.15 8.79
N LEU A 611 -10.09 -25.09 7.46
CA LEU A 611 -9.65 -26.14 6.55
C LEU A 611 -8.12 -26.29 6.58
N LEU A 612 -7.38 -25.18 6.55
CA LEU A 612 -5.92 -25.21 6.66
C LEU A 612 -5.47 -25.83 7.98
N LYS A 613 -6.08 -25.44 9.11
CA LYS A 613 -5.78 -26.03 10.43
C LYS A 613 -6.05 -27.54 10.45
N LEU A 614 -7.17 -27.97 9.87
CA LEU A 614 -7.51 -29.39 9.78
C LEU A 614 -6.50 -30.17 8.93
N VAL A 615 -6.11 -29.64 7.76
CA VAL A 615 -5.12 -30.28 6.88
C VAL A 615 -3.75 -30.37 7.57
N ILE A 616 -3.31 -29.31 8.27
CA ILE A 616 -2.07 -29.30 9.05
C ILE A 616 -2.12 -30.37 10.14
N GLN A 617 -3.21 -30.44 10.91
CA GLN A 617 -3.39 -31.41 11.98
C GLN A 617 -3.33 -32.85 11.45
N ARG A 618 -4.07 -33.14 10.37
CA ARG A 618 -4.05 -34.46 9.70
C ARG A 618 -2.68 -34.82 9.14
N THR A 619 -1.95 -33.84 8.61
CA THR A 619 -0.62 -34.06 8.06
C THR A 619 0.41 -34.34 9.17
N LYS A 620 0.26 -33.70 10.34
CA LYS A 620 1.06 -34.02 11.54
C LYS A 620 0.76 -35.42 12.08
N GLU A 621 -0.51 -35.81 12.17
CA GLU A 621 -0.92 -37.17 12.55
C GLU A 621 -0.25 -38.21 11.64
N LEU A 622 -0.34 -38.01 10.32
CA LEU A 622 0.28 -38.89 9.33
C LEU A 622 1.81 -38.95 9.45
N GLN A 623 2.45 -37.80 9.70
CA GLN A 623 3.90 -37.74 9.93
C GLN A 623 4.30 -38.60 11.13
N THR A 624 3.61 -38.44 12.27
CA THR A 624 3.88 -39.23 13.48
C THR A 624 3.63 -40.72 13.27
N GLU A 625 2.56 -41.10 12.55
CA GLU A 625 2.28 -42.51 12.23
C GLU A 625 3.40 -43.13 11.37
N ILE A 626 3.95 -42.39 10.39
CA ILE A 626 5.07 -42.85 9.55
C ILE A 626 6.37 -42.94 10.36
N GLU A 627 6.69 -41.94 11.18
CA GLU A 627 7.87 -41.94 12.05
C GLU A 627 7.87 -43.14 13.00
N GLN A 628 6.71 -43.46 13.60
CA GLN A 628 6.55 -44.62 14.46
C GLN A 628 6.71 -45.95 13.69
N ASP A 629 6.18 -46.07 12.47
CA ASP A 629 6.32 -47.30 11.67
C ASP A 629 7.79 -47.54 11.28
N ILE A 630 8.49 -46.50 10.84
CA ILE A 630 9.92 -46.57 10.52
C ILE A 630 10.72 -46.87 11.79
N SER A 631 10.44 -46.20 12.90
CA SER A 631 11.12 -46.41 14.20
C SER A 631 11.04 -47.87 14.65
N LYS A 632 9.86 -48.50 14.58
CA LYS A 632 9.67 -49.93 14.91
C LYS A 632 10.56 -50.85 14.08
N ARG A 633 10.76 -50.54 12.79
CA ARG A 633 11.61 -51.33 11.88
C ARG A 633 13.11 -51.17 12.17
N TYR A 634 13.48 -50.11 12.88
CA TYR A 634 14.86 -49.80 13.28
C TYR A 634 15.04 -49.91 14.80
N LYS A 635 14.49 -50.95 15.44
CA LYS A 635 14.67 -51.23 16.89
C LYS A 635 14.24 -50.07 17.81
N ASN A 636 13.18 -49.34 17.45
CA ASN A 636 12.68 -48.15 18.17
C ASN A 636 13.66 -46.97 18.21
N ARG A 637 14.54 -46.85 17.22
CA ARG A 637 15.35 -45.64 17.03
C ARG A 637 14.47 -44.42 16.77
N THR A 638 14.89 -43.26 17.25
CA THR A 638 14.22 -42.00 16.96
C THR A 638 14.34 -41.69 15.46
N VAL A 639 13.22 -41.35 14.83
CA VAL A 639 13.14 -40.98 13.41
C VAL A 639 12.52 -39.60 13.35
N HIS A 640 13.17 -38.65 12.67
CA HIS A 640 12.61 -37.33 12.42
C HIS A 640 12.44 -37.12 10.92
N LEU A 641 11.22 -36.79 10.50
CA LEU A 641 10.99 -36.30 9.15
C LEU A 641 11.27 -34.80 9.09
N THR A 642 12.44 -34.44 8.57
CA THR A 642 12.90 -33.06 8.40
C THR A 642 12.23 -32.42 7.19
N GLY A 643 11.97 -31.10 7.23
CA GLY A 643 11.25 -30.38 6.16
C GLY A 643 9.74 -30.65 6.10
N GLY A 644 9.15 -31.22 7.15
CA GLY A 644 7.71 -31.48 7.27
C GLY A 644 6.89 -30.27 7.74
N VAL A 645 5.71 -30.54 8.31
CA VAL A 645 4.73 -29.51 8.74
C VAL A 645 5.30 -28.54 9.80
N ASN A 646 6.31 -28.96 10.56
CA ASN A 646 6.95 -28.11 11.58
C ASN A 646 7.82 -26.99 10.98
N THR A 647 8.10 -27.03 9.68
CA THR A 647 8.82 -26.01 8.92
C THR A 647 7.91 -25.11 8.06
N LEU A 648 6.59 -25.35 8.06
CA LEU A 648 5.56 -24.63 7.30
C LEU A 648 4.67 -23.79 8.22
#